data_AF-A0A365GUZ8-F1
#
_entry.id   AF-A0A365GUZ8-F1
#
_cell.length_a   1.000
_cell.length_b   1.000
_cell.length_c   1.000
_cell.angle_alpha   90.00
_cell.angle_beta   90.00
_cell.angle_gamma   90.00
#
_symmetry.space_group_name_H-M   'P 1'
#
loop_
_entity.id
_entity.type
_entity.pdbx_description
1 polymer ?
#
loop_
_entity_poly.entity_id
_entity_poly.type
_entity_poly.pdbx_seq_one_letter_code
_entity_poly.pdbx_strand_id
1 'polypeptide(L)'
;RVSHAFHSPHMDQAADELVHVTEQLTHHQPTIPLISNLTGTLANADQLHDPNYWGRHLRQAVRFRDGITALHRHGVTTYVELGPDAALTPMITEILAAEDPSADPTDSPRTPPPTTPVAIGALRRNHPEPSTLLTALGTAHTRGVPIDWAALFPAPARPVPLPTYPFQRKPYWLNSAAVAADAGSFGMGRLRHPLLNAATELADGSHLFTGQVAAGTHPWLTDHAIDQTVVLPGTALLELAIHTGDHTGCGEVEELILHEPLILPEHGALQLQITIGPLGEGRRPLTTRSRPTNRPDAPWTTHVTGTLSALDSDRPTPDRPGEPDWSVWPPPGAVPVDVTHAYPELAERGYHYGPAFQGLRAAWRDGEQLYAEVHLPEPQAGDDEFDVHPALLDAALHLLPLRPRATEAPDEVHLPYVWSGVRLQATGAVTARVRLSPTGPDMVSLDLADLAGSPIASIDSLSLRATTSRQWERSGDGDERLFRVEWIPAPAAQEPAADAGRSPVPHAGVWSVLGADEPGVTAALQEAGISVSEHPDLAALGQAIDDGAPVPDLVVLPLTGALPLTDPAPGTGEPADVVSRTHAVTAAVLELAQGWLADERYGDSRLLVLTRGAVAAHPHEAVNDLATATVWGLIRSAQSEHPGRFMLLDRPADAPDDEPGRPLADSLVEAAASEHSQLALRNGGLYTSRLARLAEADDGDVLAVPAGQGWCLGVPVPGSIDGLVAVPSEDLQGGPDGGGLQGGPEGGGRGGSPEGGAGSGGGPDGSSGGSSGGSSGGGVGAGQVLGAGQVRVGVRAAGVNFRDVLITLGVYPGAATI
;
A
#
# COMPACT_ATOMS: atom_id res chain seq x y z
N ARG A 1 -21.80 28.17 -69.06
CA ARG A 1 -21.58 28.94 -70.31
C ARG A 1 -21.11 30.32 -69.89
N VAL A 2 -19.91 30.73 -70.31
CA VAL A 2 -19.43 32.10 -70.07
C VAL A 2 -20.15 33.02 -71.04
N SER A 3 -20.70 34.14 -70.56
CA SER A 3 -21.44 35.11 -71.37
C SER A 3 -20.55 35.94 -72.30
N HIS A 4 -19.23 35.93 -72.06
CA HIS A 4 -18.23 36.73 -72.78
C HIS A 4 -16.95 35.92 -73.03
N ALA A 5 -16.27 36.20 -74.13
CA ALA A 5 -15.03 35.53 -74.54
C ALA A 5 -13.80 36.27 -74.02
N PHE A 6 -13.52 36.14 -72.72
CA PHE A 6 -12.30 36.66 -72.09
C PHE A 6 -11.04 36.09 -72.74
N HIS A 7 -9.92 36.82 -72.66
CA HIS A 7 -8.62 36.41 -73.23
C HIS A 7 -8.62 36.25 -74.77
N SER A 8 -9.50 36.99 -75.47
CA SER A 8 -9.65 36.97 -76.92
C SER A 8 -9.72 38.40 -77.49
N PRO A 9 -9.56 38.59 -78.81
CA PRO A 9 -9.74 39.91 -79.45
C PRO A 9 -11.06 40.61 -79.13
N HIS A 10 -12.11 39.88 -78.74
CA HIS A 10 -13.38 40.48 -78.31
C HIS A 10 -13.26 41.39 -77.09
N MET A 11 -12.16 41.29 -76.31
CA MET A 11 -11.93 42.14 -75.14
C MET A 11 -11.19 43.43 -75.46
N ASP A 12 -10.73 43.67 -76.70
CA ASP A 12 -9.91 44.86 -77.04
C ASP A 12 -10.65 46.16 -76.68
N GLN A 13 -11.96 46.25 -76.94
CA GLN A 13 -12.78 47.43 -76.60
C GLN A 13 -12.95 47.64 -75.08
N ALA A 14 -13.07 46.56 -74.31
CA ALA A 14 -13.24 46.63 -72.86
C ALA A 14 -11.91 46.81 -72.12
N ALA A 15 -10.78 46.43 -72.74
CA ALA A 15 -9.45 46.57 -72.17
C ALA A 15 -9.06 48.05 -72.03
N ASP A 16 -9.32 48.88 -73.05
CA ASP A 16 -9.01 50.31 -73.01
C ASP A 16 -9.82 51.04 -71.92
N GLU A 17 -11.10 50.70 -71.76
CA GLU A 17 -11.95 51.24 -70.70
C GLU A 17 -11.47 50.80 -69.30
N LEU A 18 -11.08 49.53 -69.15
CA LEU A 18 -10.51 49.04 -67.90
C LEU A 18 -9.21 49.76 -67.54
N VAL A 19 -8.32 50.01 -68.51
CA VAL A 19 -7.10 50.79 -68.29
C VAL A 19 -7.44 52.17 -67.75
N HIS A 20 -8.36 52.89 -68.40
CA HIS A 20 -8.77 54.21 -67.97
C HIS A 20 -9.36 54.24 -66.55
N VAL A 21 -10.15 53.24 -66.17
CA VAL A 21 -10.66 53.11 -64.80
C VAL A 21 -9.53 52.83 -63.80
N THR A 22 -8.60 51.94 -64.15
CA THR A 22 -7.48 51.61 -63.25
C THR A 22 -6.47 52.74 -63.07
N GLU A 23 -6.34 53.66 -64.03
CA GLU A 23 -5.54 54.90 -63.88
C GLU A 23 -6.05 55.80 -62.75
N GLN A 24 -7.35 55.75 -62.46
CA GLN A 24 -7.99 56.57 -61.43
C GLN A 24 -7.87 55.95 -60.03
N LEU A 25 -7.34 54.73 -59.92
CA LEU A 25 -7.17 54.02 -58.66
C LEU A 25 -5.79 54.28 -58.06
N THR A 26 -5.73 54.36 -56.73
CA THR A 26 -4.46 54.38 -56.01
C THR A 26 -3.90 52.97 -55.92
N HIS A 27 -2.77 52.72 -56.58
CA HIS A 27 -2.09 51.42 -56.54
C HIS A 27 -1.16 51.32 -55.34
N HIS A 28 -1.30 50.25 -54.56
CA HIS A 28 -0.45 49.96 -53.40
C HIS A 28 0.46 48.78 -53.69
N GLN A 29 1.65 48.75 -53.07
CA GLN A 29 2.53 47.59 -53.16
C GLN A 29 1.87 46.39 -52.48
N PRO A 30 1.85 45.20 -53.12
CA PRO A 30 1.27 44.02 -52.51
C PRO A 30 2.08 43.59 -51.29
N THR A 31 1.39 43.32 -50.19
CA THR A 31 1.99 42.78 -48.95
C THR A 31 2.08 41.24 -48.98
N ILE A 32 1.37 40.60 -49.91
CA ILE A 32 1.44 39.16 -50.18
C ILE A 32 2.09 38.96 -51.56
N PRO A 33 3.17 38.16 -51.67
CA PRO A 33 3.79 37.83 -52.95
C PRO A 33 2.76 37.29 -53.95
N LEU A 34 2.73 37.86 -55.16
CA LEU A 34 1.77 37.51 -56.20
C LEU A 34 2.49 36.91 -57.41
N ILE A 35 2.08 35.72 -57.86
CA ILE A 35 2.50 35.18 -59.15
C ILE A 35 1.60 35.76 -60.23
N SER A 36 2.18 36.43 -61.22
CA SER A 36 1.41 36.98 -62.33
C SER A 36 0.87 35.86 -63.22
N ASN A 37 -0.43 35.84 -63.42
CA ASN A 37 -1.08 34.94 -64.36
C ASN A 37 -0.80 35.27 -65.84
N LEU A 38 -0.10 36.37 -66.14
CA LEU A 38 0.36 36.69 -67.50
C LEU A 38 1.76 36.17 -67.78
N THR A 39 2.65 36.17 -66.77
CA THR A 39 4.05 35.76 -66.94
C THR A 39 4.36 34.39 -66.37
N GLY A 40 3.56 33.89 -65.43
CA GLY A 40 3.83 32.65 -64.68
C GLY A 40 4.96 32.80 -63.65
N THR A 41 5.36 34.02 -63.30
CA THR A 41 6.47 34.32 -62.39
C THR A 41 6.05 35.31 -61.31
N LEU A 42 6.87 35.48 -60.27
CA LEU A 42 6.64 36.50 -59.24
C LEU A 42 6.54 37.90 -59.87
N ALA A 43 5.42 38.58 -59.60
CA ALA A 43 5.16 39.93 -60.08
C ALA A 43 5.94 40.95 -59.24
N ASN A 44 6.44 42.00 -59.89
CA ASN A 44 7.01 43.14 -59.18
C ASN A 44 5.98 44.27 -59.01
N ALA A 45 6.25 45.22 -58.12
CA ALA A 45 5.32 46.31 -57.80
C ALA A 45 5.04 47.19 -59.04
N ASP A 46 6.07 47.52 -59.81
CA ASP A 46 5.97 48.36 -61.01
C ASP A 46 5.02 47.74 -62.06
N GLN A 47 5.05 46.42 -62.21
CA GLN A 47 4.16 45.68 -63.11
C GLN A 47 2.69 45.75 -62.67
N LEU A 48 2.41 45.68 -61.37
CA LEU A 48 1.04 45.71 -60.85
C LEU A 48 0.48 47.13 -60.74
N HIS A 49 1.35 48.13 -60.62
CA HIS A 49 1.01 49.55 -60.61
C HIS A 49 0.78 50.12 -62.02
N ASP A 50 1.25 49.44 -63.07
CA ASP A 50 0.96 49.79 -64.46
C ASP A 50 -0.51 49.51 -64.80
N PRO A 51 -1.35 50.53 -65.06
CA PRO A 51 -2.75 50.34 -65.47
C PRO A 51 -2.90 49.44 -66.70
N ASN A 52 -1.92 49.47 -67.61
CA ASN A 52 -1.93 48.63 -68.82
C ASN A 52 -1.79 47.14 -68.50
N TYR A 53 -1.25 46.77 -67.33
CA TYR A 53 -1.18 45.38 -66.90
C TYR A 53 -2.57 44.75 -66.78
N TRP A 54 -3.54 45.48 -66.24
CA TRP A 54 -4.90 44.99 -66.03
C TRP A 54 -5.68 44.85 -67.36
N GLY A 55 -5.49 45.79 -68.28
CA GLY A 55 -5.99 45.67 -69.66
C GLY A 55 -5.39 44.46 -70.38
N ARG A 56 -4.06 44.25 -70.27
CA ARG A 56 -3.40 43.05 -70.79
C ARG A 56 -3.92 41.78 -70.14
N HIS A 57 -4.22 41.79 -68.84
CA HIS A 57 -4.73 40.63 -68.11
C HIS A 57 -6.13 40.19 -68.59
N LEU A 58 -6.99 41.15 -68.92
CA LEU A 58 -8.31 40.88 -69.52
C LEU A 58 -8.19 40.25 -70.91
N ARG A 59 -7.16 40.65 -71.67
CA ARG A 59 -7.00 40.34 -73.10
C ARG A 59 -6.11 39.15 -73.43
N GLN A 60 -5.04 38.92 -72.67
CA GLN A 60 -4.04 37.89 -72.95
C GLN A 60 -4.36 36.58 -72.21
N ALA A 61 -3.79 35.47 -72.68
CA ALA A 61 -4.04 34.15 -72.10
C ALA A 61 -3.48 34.00 -70.67
N VAL A 62 -4.24 33.33 -69.81
CA VAL A 62 -3.87 33.03 -68.43
C VAL A 62 -2.90 31.84 -68.39
N ARG A 63 -1.68 32.07 -67.90
CA ARG A 63 -0.63 31.07 -67.71
C ARG A 63 -0.76 30.34 -66.37
N PHE A 64 -1.92 29.75 -66.11
CA PHE A 64 -2.27 29.15 -64.81
C PHE A 64 -1.33 28.01 -64.41
N ARG A 65 -1.01 27.10 -65.34
CA ARG A 65 -0.06 25.99 -65.10
C ARG A 65 1.29 26.51 -64.63
N ASP A 66 1.85 27.47 -65.37
CA ASP A 66 3.15 28.05 -65.06
C ASP A 66 3.15 28.70 -63.67
N GLY A 67 2.03 29.33 -63.27
CA GLY A 67 1.86 29.89 -61.94
C GLY A 67 1.87 28.86 -60.82
N ILE A 68 1.16 27.73 -60.98
CA ILE A 68 1.15 26.63 -60.00
C ILE A 68 2.53 25.96 -59.92
N THR A 69 3.19 25.73 -61.06
CA THR A 69 4.55 25.19 -61.12
C THR A 69 5.55 26.14 -60.41
N ALA A 70 5.42 27.46 -60.60
CA ALA A 70 6.26 28.43 -59.90
C ALA A 70 6.06 28.38 -58.38
N LEU A 71 4.81 28.34 -57.90
CA LEU A 71 4.49 28.17 -56.48
C LEU A 71 5.09 26.87 -55.91
N HIS A 72 4.98 25.76 -56.65
CA HIS A 72 5.55 24.48 -56.25
C HIS A 72 7.07 24.54 -56.11
N ARG A 73 7.78 25.14 -57.08
CA ARG A 73 9.24 25.35 -57.03
C ARG A 73 9.68 26.27 -55.89
N HIS A 74 8.80 27.16 -55.45
CA HIS A 74 9.02 27.98 -54.25
C HIS A 74 8.67 27.27 -52.93
N GLY A 75 8.36 25.96 -52.98
CA GLY A 75 8.15 25.12 -51.80
C GLY A 75 6.74 25.21 -51.20
N VAL A 76 5.75 25.72 -51.95
CA VAL A 76 4.35 25.77 -51.48
C VAL A 76 3.77 24.35 -51.43
N THR A 77 3.26 23.96 -50.26
CA THR A 77 2.68 22.62 -50.01
C THR A 77 1.19 22.63 -49.72
N THR A 78 0.58 23.80 -49.56
CA THR A 78 -0.85 23.94 -49.28
C THR A 78 -1.44 25.06 -50.14
N TYR A 79 -2.39 24.71 -51.00
CA TYR A 79 -3.06 25.59 -51.95
C TYR A 79 -4.51 25.76 -51.53
N VAL A 80 -4.99 27.00 -51.41
CA VAL A 80 -6.39 27.27 -51.07
C VAL A 80 -7.06 27.97 -52.24
N GLU A 81 -8.08 27.33 -52.81
CA GLU A 81 -8.92 27.93 -53.85
C GLU A 81 -10.00 28.80 -53.20
N LEU A 82 -9.87 30.11 -53.40
CA LEU A 82 -10.84 31.11 -52.97
C LEU A 82 -11.82 31.40 -54.10
N GLY A 83 -13.03 30.84 -53.98
CA GLY A 83 -14.09 31.03 -54.94
C GLY A 83 -15.39 30.39 -54.46
N PRO A 84 -16.52 30.61 -55.16
CA PRO A 84 -17.82 30.04 -54.79
C PRO A 84 -17.92 28.52 -55.05
N ASP A 85 -16.86 27.91 -55.59
CA ASP A 85 -16.78 26.50 -55.94
C ASP A 85 -15.31 26.04 -55.92
N ALA A 86 -15.07 24.74 -56.08
CA ALA A 86 -13.72 24.15 -56.10
C ALA A 86 -13.31 23.66 -57.51
N ALA A 87 -13.42 24.53 -58.51
CA ALA A 87 -13.22 24.17 -59.91
C ALA A 87 -11.74 24.07 -60.32
N LEU A 88 -10.85 24.81 -59.64
CA LEU A 88 -9.41 24.83 -59.91
C LEU A 88 -8.66 23.75 -59.11
N THR A 89 -9.22 23.29 -57.99
CA THR A 89 -8.64 22.27 -57.11
C THR A 89 -8.21 20.99 -57.85
N PRO A 90 -9.05 20.38 -58.73
CA PRO A 90 -8.62 19.23 -59.52
C PRO A 90 -7.48 19.55 -60.49
N MET A 91 -7.51 20.74 -61.11
CA MET A 91 -6.46 21.17 -62.06
C MET A 91 -5.12 21.39 -61.35
N ILE A 92 -5.14 22.00 -60.16
CA ILE A 92 -3.95 22.16 -59.31
C ILE A 92 -3.39 20.80 -58.95
N THR A 93 -4.25 19.86 -58.54
CA THR A 93 -3.84 18.49 -58.20
C THR A 93 -3.17 17.78 -59.39
N GLU A 94 -3.75 17.90 -60.59
CA GLU A 94 -3.20 17.31 -61.81
C GLU A 94 -1.86 17.94 -62.22
N ILE A 95 -1.72 19.26 -62.10
CA ILE A 95 -0.45 19.96 -62.39
C ILE A 95 0.64 19.50 -61.43
N LEU A 96 0.35 19.40 -60.14
CA LEU A 96 1.32 18.99 -59.12
C LEU A 96 1.73 17.51 -59.26
N ALA A 97 0.78 16.63 -59.59
CA ALA A 97 1.07 15.23 -59.87
C ALA A 97 1.99 15.05 -61.10
N ALA A 98 1.91 15.95 -62.08
CA ALA A 98 2.79 15.93 -63.25
C ALA A 98 4.22 16.44 -62.95
N GLU A 99 4.42 17.26 -61.93
CA GLU A 99 5.74 17.78 -61.52
C GLU A 99 6.50 16.79 -60.61
N ASP A 100 5.79 15.89 -59.91
CA ASP A 100 6.38 14.80 -59.10
C ASP A 100 5.69 13.45 -59.39
N PRO A 101 6.08 12.74 -60.46
CA PRO A 101 5.48 11.46 -60.86
C PRO A 101 5.85 10.28 -59.93
N SER A 102 6.73 10.49 -58.95
CA SER A 102 7.08 9.47 -57.95
C SER A 102 6.05 9.37 -56.82
N ALA A 103 5.16 10.35 -56.71
CA ALA A 103 4.00 10.30 -55.83
C ALA A 103 2.86 9.51 -56.50
N ASP A 104 2.95 8.18 -56.50
CA ASP A 104 1.82 7.33 -56.90
C ASP A 104 0.64 7.59 -55.93
N PRO A 105 -0.55 8.04 -56.41
CA PRO A 105 -1.70 8.27 -55.55
C PRO A 105 -2.22 6.99 -54.89
N THR A 106 -1.84 5.81 -55.42
CA THR A 106 -2.26 4.51 -54.90
C THR A 106 -1.28 3.91 -53.87
N ASP A 107 -0.05 4.44 -53.78
CA ASP A 107 1.00 3.97 -52.85
C ASP A 107 1.24 4.96 -51.68
N SER A 108 0.40 6.01 -51.58
CA SER A 108 0.48 6.96 -50.46
C SER A 108 -0.08 6.35 -49.16
N PRO A 109 0.62 6.54 -48.01
CA PRO A 109 0.06 6.18 -46.72
C PRO A 109 -1.29 6.84 -46.49
N ARG A 110 -2.17 6.20 -45.71
CA ARG A 110 -3.54 6.66 -45.38
C ARG A 110 -3.60 8.11 -44.85
N THR A 111 -2.45 8.66 -44.45
CA THR A 111 -2.20 10.08 -44.19
C THR A 111 -0.92 10.49 -44.94
N PRO A 112 -0.99 11.37 -45.97
CA PRO A 112 0.21 11.83 -46.66
C PRO A 112 1.11 12.63 -45.71
N PRO A 113 2.45 12.59 -45.86
CA PRO A 113 3.34 13.41 -45.05
C PRO A 113 2.99 14.90 -45.20
N PRO A 114 3.28 15.74 -44.19
CA PRO A 114 2.94 17.17 -44.21
C PRO A 114 3.59 17.94 -45.38
N THR A 115 4.59 17.33 -46.03
CA THR A 115 5.30 17.86 -47.19
C THR A 115 4.62 17.59 -48.54
N THR A 116 3.67 16.66 -48.64
CA THR A 116 2.97 16.37 -49.91
C THR A 116 2.01 17.50 -50.27
N PRO A 117 2.09 18.13 -51.44
CA PRO A 117 1.19 19.22 -51.83
C PRO A 117 -0.30 18.86 -51.78
N VAL A 118 -1.15 19.74 -51.24
CA VAL A 118 -2.62 19.56 -51.21
C VAL A 118 -3.33 20.82 -51.67
N ALA A 119 -4.37 20.65 -52.48
CA ALA A 119 -5.30 21.70 -52.89
C ALA A 119 -6.63 21.60 -52.13
N ILE A 120 -7.07 22.71 -51.55
CA ILE A 120 -8.24 22.81 -50.67
C ILE A 120 -9.20 23.85 -51.26
N GLY A 121 -10.43 23.45 -51.59
CA GLY A 121 -11.49 24.38 -51.96
C GLY A 121 -12.12 25.03 -50.73
N ALA A 122 -12.18 26.36 -50.68
CA ALA A 122 -12.78 27.08 -49.56
C ALA A 122 -14.32 26.95 -49.53
N LEU A 123 -14.95 26.83 -50.70
CA LEU A 123 -16.38 26.58 -50.88
C LEU A 123 -16.62 25.53 -51.96
N ARG A 124 -17.81 24.93 -51.95
CA ARG A 124 -18.27 23.99 -52.97
C ARG A 124 -19.73 24.23 -53.27
N ARG A 125 -20.10 24.16 -54.55
CA ARG A 125 -21.51 24.28 -54.95
C ARG A 125 -22.34 23.19 -54.28
N ASN A 126 -23.57 23.54 -53.90
CA ASN A 126 -24.53 22.64 -53.23
C ASN A 126 -24.07 22.10 -51.87
N HIS A 127 -23.11 22.76 -51.20
CA HIS A 127 -22.66 22.40 -49.85
C HIS A 127 -22.86 23.61 -48.91
N PRO A 128 -23.13 23.39 -47.60
CA PRO A 128 -23.29 24.49 -46.66
C PRO A 128 -21.97 25.26 -46.47
N GLU A 129 -22.00 26.57 -46.76
CA GLU A 129 -20.80 27.43 -46.75
C GLU A 129 -20.04 27.42 -45.42
N PRO A 130 -20.68 27.54 -44.24
CA PRO A 130 -19.95 27.56 -42.97
C PRO A 130 -19.20 26.25 -42.71
N SER A 131 -19.85 25.11 -42.97
CA SER A 131 -19.23 23.79 -42.78
C SER A 131 -18.07 23.55 -43.75
N THR A 132 -18.21 24.01 -44.98
CA THR A 132 -17.20 23.82 -46.02
C THR A 132 -15.96 24.66 -45.71
N LEU A 133 -16.17 25.92 -45.32
CA LEU A 133 -15.09 26.82 -44.94
C LEU A 133 -14.37 26.34 -43.66
N LEU A 134 -15.10 25.95 -42.62
CA LEU A 134 -14.51 25.41 -41.39
C LEU A 134 -13.72 24.12 -41.63
N THR A 135 -14.22 23.26 -42.52
CA THR A 135 -13.50 22.05 -42.94
C THR A 135 -12.22 22.39 -43.70
N ALA A 136 -12.27 23.39 -44.59
CA ALA A 136 -11.10 23.87 -45.32
C ALA A 136 -10.03 24.44 -44.37
N LEU A 137 -10.43 25.28 -43.41
CA LEU A 137 -9.54 25.84 -42.38
C LEU A 137 -8.98 24.77 -41.45
N GLY A 138 -9.81 23.80 -41.03
CA GLY A 138 -9.37 22.66 -40.23
C GLY A 138 -8.35 21.79 -40.97
N THR A 139 -8.59 21.55 -42.26
CA THR A 139 -7.65 20.82 -43.12
C THR A 139 -6.32 21.56 -43.25
N ALA A 140 -6.34 22.87 -43.48
CA ALA A 140 -5.13 23.69 -43.50
C ALA A 140 -4.39 23.67 -42.15
N HIS A 141 -5.12 23.74 -41.03
CA HIS A 141 -4.55 23.69 -39.68
C HIS A 141 -3.85 22.36 -39.37
N THR A 142 -4.45 21.22 -39.73
CA THR A 142 -3.83 19.90 -39.56
C THR A 142 -2.55 19.72 -40.38
N ARG A 143 -2.34 20.57 -41.40
CA ARG A 143 -1.12 20.61 -42.22
C ARG A 143 -0.09 21.62 -41.72
N GLY A 144 -0.33 22.24 -40.57
CA GLY A 144 0.59 23.20 -39.95
C GLY A 144 0.42 24.64 -40.41
N VAL A 145 -0.63 24.97 -41.17
CA VAL A 145 -0.94 26.37 -41.49
C VAL A 145 -1.42 27.06 -40.19
N PRO A 146 -0.80 28.17 -39.78
CA PRO A 146 -1.26 28.91 -38.60
C PRO A 146 -2.61 29.56 -38.90
N ILE A 147 -3.66 29.08 -38.22
CA ILE A 147 -5.01 29.64 -38.30
C ILE A 147 -5.31 30.34 -36.98
N ASP A 148 -5.67 31.62 -37.06
CA ASP A 148 -6.18 32.35 -35.91
C ASP A 148 -7.64 31.98 -35.67
N TRP A 149 -7.85 30.95 -34.86
CA TRP A 149 -9.18 30.51 -34.45
C TRP A 149 -9.90 31.54 -33.58
N ALA A 150 -9.17 32.45 -32.91
CA ALA A 150 -9.78 33.46 -32.05
C ALA A 150 -10.59 34.48 -32.86
N ALA A 151 -10.20 34.75 -34.11
CA ALA A 151 -10.96 35.60 -35.04
C ALA A 151 -12.36 35.06 -35.36
N LEU A 152 -12.60 33.76 -35.13
CA LEU A 152 -13.88 33.06 -35.39
C LEU A 152 -14.84 33.10 -34.19
N PHE A 153 -14.35 33.43 -33.00
CA PHE A 153 -15.14 33.44 -31.77
C PHE A 153 -15.29 34.88 -31.22
N PRO A 154 -16.48 35.49 -31.24
CA PRO A 154 -16.72 36.70 -30.47
C PRO A 154 -16.62 36.38 -28.96
N ALA A 155 -15.81 37.13 -28.22
CA ALA A 155 -15.48 36.81 -26.83
C ALA A 155 -16.69 36.92 -25.86
N PRO A 156 -16.67 36.17 -24.73
CA PRO A 156 -15.69 35.14 -24.35
C PRO A 156 -16.27 33.71 -24.53
N ALA A 157 -15.75 32.96 -25.50
CA ALA A 157 -15.97 31.53 -25.58
C ALA A 157 -15.20 30.83 -24.42
N ARG A 158 -15.88 29.97 -23.67
CA ARG A 158 -15.29 29.22 -22.55
C ARG A 158 -14.61 27.95 -23.07
N PRO A 159 -13.29 27.75 -22.86
CA PRO A 159 -12.62 26.51 -23.21
C PRO A 159 -13.23 25.34 -22.43
N VAL A 160 -13.55 24.24 -23.11
CA VAL A 160 -14.00 22.98 -22.50
C VAL A 160 -12.81 22.02 -22.49
N PRO A 161 -12.45 21.42 -21.34
CA PRO A 161 -11.40 20.42 -21.30
C PRO A 161 -11.86 19.17 -22.06
N LEU A 162 -11.08 18.79 -23.08
CA LEU A 162 -11.26 17.53 -23.79
C LEU A 162 -10.36 16.46 -23.15
N PRO A 163 -10.69 15.16 -23.31
CA PRO A 163 -9.78 14.08 -22.93
C PRO A 163 -8.37 14.33 -23.47
N THR A 164 -7.37 14.07 -22.63
CA THR A 164 -5.97 14.26 -23.01
C THR A 164 -5.52 13.24 -24.04
N TYR A 165 -4.34 13.45 -24.62
CA TYR A 165 -3.76 12.54 -25.61
C TYR A 165 -3.80 11.08 -25.11
N PRO A 166 -4.34 10.13 -25.91
CA PRO A 166 -4.37 8.73 -25.52
C PRO A 166 -2.97 8.13 -25.67
N PHE A 167 -2.12 8.32 -24.66
CA PHE A 167 -0.77 7.76 -24.64
C PHE A 167 -0.83 6.25 -24.89
N GLN A 168 0.01 5.76 -25.81
CA GLN A 168 0.22 4.33 -26.01
C GLN A 168 1.00 3.80 -24.81
N ARG A 169 0.29 3.31 -23.79
CA ARG A 169 0.81 2.90 -22.48
C ARG A 169 1.66 1.63 -22.55
N LYS A 170 2.80 1.70 -23.23
CA LYS A 170 3.83 0.66 -23.20
C LYS A 170 4.82 0.95 -22.07
N PRO A 171 5.06 0.00 -21.15
CA PRO A 171 6.05 0.16 -20.11
C PRO A 171 7.46 0.14 -20.72
N TYR A 172 8.22 1.21 -20.49
CA TYR A 172 9.64 1.31 -20.85
C TYR A 172 10.45 1.64 -19.58
N TRP A 173 10.41 0.73 -18.61
CA TRP A 173 11.20 0.84 -17.39
C TRP A 173 12.60 0.26 -17.61
N LEU A 174 13.62 0.96 -17.10
CA LEU A 174 14.96 0.39 -16.95
C LEU A 174 14.92 -0.57 -15.77
N ASN A 175 14.45 -1.79 -16.00
CA ASN A 175 14.61 -2.87 -15.03
C ASN A 175 16.10 -3.16 -14.94
N SER A 176 16.72 -2.68 -13.86
CA SER A 176 18.07 -3.06 -13.54
C SER A 176 18.02 -4.54 -13.21
N ALA A 177 18.27 -5.41 -14.19
CA ALA A 177 18.68 -6.77 -13.92
C ALA A 177 19.84 -6.64 -12.93
N ALA A 178 19.63 -7.13 -11.70
CA ALA A 178 20.70 -7.19 -10.72
C ALA A 178 21.88 -7.83 -11.44
N VAL A 179 22.92 -7.03 -11.68
CA VAL A 179 24.15 -7.52 -12.28
C VAL A 179 24.62 -8.58 -11.30
N ALA A 180 24.46 -9.85 -11.69
CA ALA A 180 25.13 -10.98 -11.07
C ALA A 180 26.62 -10.68 -11.19
N ALA A 181 27.14 -9.94 -10.21
CA ALA A 181 28.56 -9.74 -10.04
C ALA A 181 29.14 -11.14 -9.84
N ASP A 182 30.01 -11.50 -10.77
CA ASP A 182 30.67 -12.79 -10.97
C ASP A 182 30.89 -13.58 -9.67
N ALA A 183 29.90 -14.42 -9.31
CA ALA A 183 29.93 -15.31 -8.15
C ALA A 183 31.17 -16.24 -8.18
N GLY A 184 31.71 -16.49 -9.39
CA GLY A 184 32.94 -17.25 -9.61
C GLY A 184 34.18 -16.61 -8.96
N SER A 185 34.21 -15.28 -8.78
CA SER A 185 35.30 -14.57 -8.08
C SER A 185 35.32 -14.81 -6.57
N PHE A 186 34.21 -15.27 -5.99
CA PHE A 186 34.08 -15.63 -4.57
C PHE A 186 34.16 -17.14 -4.31
N GLY A 187 34.54 -17.95 -5.31
CA GLY A 187 34.54 -19.41 -5.19
C GLY A 187 33.15 -20.04 -5.19
N MET A 188 32.11 -19.27 -5.56
CA MET A 188 30.74 -19.76 -5.67
C MET A 188 30.49 -20.26 -7.10
N GLY A 189 29.83 -21.41 -7.22
CA GLY A 189 29.44 -21.96 -8.52
C GLY A 189 28.38 -21.06 -9.18
N ARG A 190 28.49 -20.84 -10.50
CA ARG A 190 27.48 -20.12 -11.27
C ARG A 190 26.23 -21.00 -11.38
N LEU A 191 25.16 -20.57 -10.71
CA LEU A 191 23.85 -21.21 -10.77
C LEU A 191 23.00 -20.50 -11.85
N ARG A 192 22.24 -21.25 -12.64
CA ARG A 192 21.25 -20.70 -13.59
C ARG A 192 19.87 -21.04 -13.06
N HIS A 193 19.27 -20.10 -12.35
CA HIS A 193 17.94 -20.25 -11.79
C HIS A 193 17.35 -18.85 -11.49
N PRO A 194 16.10 -18.54 -11.85
CA PRO A 194 15.57 -17.18 -11.71
C PRO A 194 15.48 -16.69 -10.25
N LEU A 195 15.24 -17.60 -9.30
CA LEU A 195 15.11 -17.26 -7.87
C LEU A 195 16.39 -17.49 -7.04
N LEU A 196 17.44 -18.08 -7.62
CA LEU A 196 18.68 -18.43 -6.90
C LEU A 196 19.91 -17.86 -7.60
N ASN A 197 20.76 -17.19 -6.84
CA ASN A 197 21.88 -16.42 -7.38
C ASN A 197 23.23 -17.14 -7.27
N ALA A 198 23.39 -18.02 -6.27
CA ALA A 198 24.67 -18.67 -5.99
C ALA A 198 24.49 -20.01 -5.28
N ALA A 199 25.44 -20.91 -5.51
CA ALA A 199 25.57 -22.20 -4.84
C ALA A 199 27.01 -22.38 -4.31
N THR A 200 27.15 -22.98 -3.13
CA THR A 200 28.43 -23.29 -2.48
C THR A 200 28.37 -24.66 -1.84
N GLU A 201 29.36 -25.52 -2.14
CA GLU A 201 29.59 -26.77 -1.41
C GLU A 201 30.42 -26.50 -0.15
N LEU A 202 30.01 -27.08 0.96
CA LEU A 202 30.68 -26.98 2.26
C LEU A 202 31.60 -28.18 2.47
N ALA A 203 32.62 -28.02 3.31
CA ALA A 203 33.66 -29.03 3.53
C ALA A 203 33.14 -30.36 4.14
N ASP A 204 31.95 -30.35 4.74
CA ASP A 204 31.27 -31.51 5.31
C ASP A 204 30.41 -32.27 4.29
N GLY A 205 30.35 -31.81 3.04
CA GLY A 205 29.52 -32.39 1.98
C GLY A 205 28.09 -31.85 1.93
N SER A 206 27.78 -30.83 2.74
CA SER A 206 26.54 -30.04 2.65
C SER A 206 26.63 -29.01 1.52
N HIS A 207 25.48 -28.49 1.05
CA HIS A 207 25.41 -27.42 0.06
C HIS A 207 24.55 -26.25 0.57
N LEU A 208 24.96 -25.05 0.22
CA LEU A 208 24.27 -23.80 0.50
C LEU A 208 23.90 -23.10 -0.80
N PHE A 209 22.62 -22.84 -0.99
CA PHE A 209 22.09 -22.02 -2.08
C PHE A 209 21.51 -20.74 -1.53
N THR A 210 21.72 -19.63 -2.24
CA THR A 210 21.20 -18.33 -1.83
C THR A 210 20.52 -17.61 -2.99
N GLY A 211 19.44 -16.92 -2.69
CA GLY A 211 18.63 -16.20 -3.66
C GLY A 211 18.03 -14.92 -3.07
N GLN A 212 17.33 -14.16 -3.91
CA GLN A 212 16.52 -13.03 -3.47
C GLN A 212 15.21 -12.99 -4.23
N VAL A 213 14.11 -12.78 -3.50
CA VAL A 213 12.76 -12.68 -4.08
C VAL A 213 12.15 -11.34 -3.69
N ALA A 214 11.62 -10.63 -4.68
CA ALA A 214 10.98 -9.34 -4.50
C ALA A 214 9.92 -9.15 -5.58
N ALA A 215 8.81 -8.48 -5.24
CA ALA A 215 7.76 -8.15 -6.20
C ALA A 215 8.31 -7.31 -7.39
N GLY A 216 9.29 -6.43 -7.12
CA GLY A 216 9.90 -5.60 -8.16
C GLY A 216 10.77 -6.35 -9.17
N THR A 217 11.38 -7.47 -8.78
CA THR A 217 12.23 -8.28 -9.68
C THR A 217 11.51 -9.50 -10.26
N HIS A 218 10.46 -9.97 -9.58
CA HIS A 218 9.62 -11.10 -10.00
C HIS A 218 8.14 -10.71 -9.96
N PRO A 219 7.68 -9.81 -10.86
CA PRO A 219 6.31 -9.28 -10.79
C PRO A 219 5.23 -10.36 -10.92
N TRP A 220 5.50 -11.43 -11.65
CA TRP A 220 4.54 -12.54 -11.79
C TRP A 220 4.19 -13.18 -10.44
N LEU A 221 5.07 -13.14 -9.44
CA LEU A 221 4.77 -13.67 -8.10
C LEU A 221 3.66 -12.91 -7.38
N THR A 222 3.40 -11.64 -7.75
CA THR A 222 2.29 -10.87 -7.16
C THR A 222 0.92 -11.36 -7.59
N ASP A 223 0.86 -12.18 -8.65
CA ASP A 223 -0.37 -12.79 -9.14
C ASP A 223 -0.77 -14.05 -8.37
N HIS A 224 -0.02 -14.44 -7.32
CA HIS A 224 -0.42 -15.52 -6.42
C HIS A 224 -0.73 -14.96 -5.03
N ALA A 225 -2.00 -14.61 -4.81
CA ALA A 225 -2.48 -14.09 -3.54
C ALA A 225 -3.56 -15.01 -2.93
N ILE A 226 -3.47 -15.20 -1.62
CA ILE A 226 -4.44 -15.93 -0.80
C ILE A 226 -5.01 -14.95 0.22
N ASP A 227 -6.34 -14.77 0.26
CA ASP A 227 -7.02 -13.75 1.08
C ASP A 227 -6.34 -12.36 0.96
N GLN A 228 -6.08 -11.93 -0.29
CA GLN A 228 -5.37 -10.69 -0.68
C GLN A 228 -3.90 -10.60 -0.23
N THR A 229 -3.36 -11.60 0.45
CA THR A 229 -1.95 -11.66 0.85
C THR A 229 -1.12 -12.33 -0.23
N VAL A 230 -0.08 -11.64 -0.74
CA VAL A 230 0.84 -12.22 -1.73
C VAL A 230 1.72 -13.27 -1.05
N VAL A 231 1.54 -14.53 -1.43
CA VAL A 231 2.26 -15.67 -0.87
C VAL A 231 3.04 -16.35 -1.99
N LEU A 232 4.31 -16.64 -1.76
CA LEU A 232 5.08 -17.47 -2.69
C LEU A 232 4.41 -18.85 -2.79
N PRO A 233 4.03 -19.31 -4.00
CA PRO A 233 3.28 -20.55 -4.14
C PRO A 233 4.09 -21.74 -3.63
N GLY A 234 3.40 -22.73 -3.05
CA GLY A 234 4.03 -23.97 -2.60
C GLY A 234 4.75 -24.70 -3.73
N THR A 235 4.31 -24.52 -4.98
CA THR A 235 4.96 -25.07 -6.17
C THR A 235 6.29 -24.41 -6.49
N ALA A 236 6.52 -23.13 -6.14
CA ALA A 236 7.84 -22.52 -6.28
C ALA A 236 8.83 -23.07 -5.24
N LEU A 237 8.34 -23.36 -4.02
CA LEU A 237 9.16 -24.02 -3.00
C LEU A 237 9.50 -25.47 -3.38
N LEU A 238 8.57 -26.17 -4.04
CA LEU A 238 8.80 -27.51 -4.58
C LEU A 238 9.79 -27.49 -5.75
N GLU A 239 9.64 -26.55 -6.68
CA GLU A 239 10.56 -26.37 -7.81
C GLU A 239 11.99 -26.10 -7.32
N LEU A 240 12.16 -25.22 -6.33
CA LEU A 240 13.46 -24.97 -5.68
C LEU A 240 14.05 -26.25 -5.06
N ALA A 241 13.21 -27.12 -4.49
CA ALA A 241 13.64 -28.40 -3.93
C ALA A 241 14.08 -29.39 -5.02
N ILE A 242 13.37 -29.43 -6.15
CA ILE A 242 13.75 -30.24 -7.33
C ILE A 242 15.09 -29.74 -7.88
N HIS A 243 15.21 -28.44 -8.14
CA HIS A 243 16.41 -27.84 -8.71
C HIS A 243 17.66 -28.07 -7.84
N THR A 244 17.54 -27.85 -6.53
CA THR A 244 18.65 -28.08 -5.60
C THR A 244 18.93 -29.57 -5.37
N GLY A 245 17.92 -30.42 -5.49
CA GLY A 245 18.08 -31.87 -5.52
C GLY A 245 18.90 -32.35 -6.70
N ASP A 246 18.52 -31.97 -7.92
CA ASP A 246 19.26 -32.33 -9.13
C ASP A 246 20.70 -31.82 -9.10
N HIS A 247 20.90 -30.59 -8.59
CA HIS A 247 22.25 -30.04 -8.40
C HIS A 247 23.12 -30.87 -7.44
N THR A 248 22.52 -31.59 -6.50
CA THR A 248 23.20 -32.43 -5.51
C THR A 248 23.12 -33.93 -5.82
N GLY A 249 22.64 -34.30 -7.02
CA GLY A 249 22.51 -35.68 -7.49
C GLY A 249 21.33 -36.44 -6.89
N CYS A 250 20.33 -35.73 -6.34
CA CYS A 250 19.12 -36.29 -5.75
C CYS A 250 17.89 -35.92 -6.60
N GLY A 251 17.53 -36.78 -7.55
CA GLY A 251 16.41 -36.53 -8.48
C GLY A 251 15.01 -36.91 -7.97
N GLU A 252 14.87 -37.32 -6.70
CA GLU A 252 13.55 -37.55 -6.07
C GLU A 252 13.42 -36.71 -4.79
N VAL A 253 12.34 -35.92 -4.70
CA VAL A 253 11.90 -35.32 -3.45
C VAL A 253 11.04 -36.35 -2.72
N GLU A 254 11.65 -37.06 -1.78
CA GLU A 254 10.97 -38.12 -1.02
C GLU A 254 9.85 -37.51 -0.16
N GLU A 255 10.15 -36.41 0.53
CA GLU A 255 9.20 -35.66 1.34
C GLU A 255 9.55 -34.16 1.36
N LEU A 256 8.54 -33.31 1.28
CA LEU A 256 8.65 -31.86 1.45
C LEU A 256 7.49 -31.35 2.31
N ILE A 257 7.81 -30.77 3.47
CA ILE A 257 6.84 -30.26 4.45
C ILE A 257 6.92 -28.74 4.48
N LEU A 258 5.78 -28.07 4.24
CA LEU A 258 5.65 -26.62 4.30
C LEU A 258 5.21 -26.21 5.72
N HIS A 259 6.09 -25.50 6.45
CA HIS A 259 5.84 -25.07 7.83
C HIS A 259 5.13 -23.74 7.90
N GLU A 260 5.69 -22.73 7.25
CA GLU A 260 5.24 -21.34 7.31
C GLU A 260 5.15 -20.78 5.88
N PRO A 261 4.06 -20.07 5.52
CA PRO A 261 3.95 -19.43 4.21
C PRO A 261 5.04 -18.37 4.06
N LEU A 262 5.60 -18.25 2.86
CA LEU A 262 6.58 -17.22 2.54
C LEU A 262 5.83 -16.02 1.93
N ILE A 263 5.53 -15.03 2.76
CA ILE A 263 4.76 -13.84 2.37
C ILE A 263 5.69 -12.83 1.69
N LEU A 264 5.38 -12.45 0.45
CA LEU A 264 6.17 -11.49 -0.31
C LEU A 264 5.78 -10.06 0.11
N PRO A 265 6.71 -9.25 0.67
CA PRO A 265 6.39 -7.88 1.02
C PRO A 265 6.13 -7.03 -0.23
N GLU A 266 5.19 -6.08 -0.13
CA GLU A 266 4.92 -5.11 -1.19
C GLU A 266 6.18 -4.32 -1.58
N HIS A 267 7.05 -4.06 -0.60
CA HIS A 267 8.29 -3.29 -0.76
C HIS A 267 9.48 -4.03 -0.16
N GLY A 268 10.60 -4.01 -0.87
CA GLY A 268 11.83 -4.68 -0.45
C GLY A 268 11.96 -6.09 -1.01
N ALA A 269 12.92 -6.84 -0.49
CA ALA A 269 13.22 -8.20 -0.94
C ALA A 269 13.37 -9.13 0.27
N LEU A 270 13.10 -10.41 0.04
CA LEU A 270 13.44 -11.50 0.95
C LEU A 270 14.72 -12.16 0.49
N GLN A 271 15.67 -12.32 1.40
CA GLN A 271 16.83 -13.18 1.19
C GLN A 271 16.39 -14.63 1.37
N LEU A 272 16.65 -15.48 0.38
CA LEU A 272 16.44 -16.92 0.46
C LEU A 272 17.73 -17.64 0.80
N GLN A 273 17.61 -18.67 1.64
CA GLN A 273 18.67 -19.61 1.94
C GLN A 273 18.12 -21.03 1.89
N ILE A 274 18.75 -21.90 1.08
CA ILE A 274 18.44 -23.32 1.03
C ILE A 274 19.68 -24.09 1.45
N THR A 275 19.55 -24.96 2.43
CA THR A 275 20.62 -25.83 2.90
C THR A 275 20.27 -27.27 2.59
N ILE A 276 21.18 -27.96 1.90
CA ILE A 276 21.13 -29.40 1.69
C ILE A 276 22.21 -30.03 2.55
N GLY A 277 21.82 -30.90 3.49
CA GLY A 277 22.78 -31.57 4.37
C GLY A 277 23.66 -32.60 3.66
N PRO A 278 24.61 -33.20 4.39
CA PRO A 278 25.48 -34.24 3.83
C PRO A 278 24.68 -35.49 3.48
N LEU A 279 25.20 -36.29 2.54
CA LEU A 279 24.58 -37.56 2.16
C LEU A 279 24.72 -38.58 3.30
N GLY A 280 23.58 -39.01 3.86
CA GLY A 280 23.51 -40.04 4.89
C GLY A 280 22.48 -41.10 4.49
N GLU A 281 22.86 -42.38 4.50
CA GLU A 281 21.97 -43.50 4.13
C GLU A 281 21.24 -43.32 2.77
N GLY A 282 21.90 -42.66 1.80
CA GLY A 282 21.33 -42.41 0.47
C GLY A 282 20.35 -41.22 0.41
N ARG A 283 20.20 -40.46 1.50
CA ARG A 283 19.28 -39.33 1.63
C ARG A 283 20.01 -38.05 2.01
N ARG A 284 19.45 -36.91 1.65
CA ARG A 284 19.91 -35.58 2.05
C ARG A 284 18.77 -34.77 2.65
N PRO A 285 18.90 -34.21 3.86
CA PRO A 285 17.90 -33.30 4.40
C PRO A 285 17.98 -31.95 3.69
N LEU A 286 16.83 -31.36 3.40
CA LEU A 286 16.66 -30.02 2.82
C LEU A 286 16.03 -29.09 3.84
N THR A 287 16.46 -27.83 3.88
CA THR A 287 15.74 -26.77 4.60
C THR A 287 15.77 -25.45 3.83
N THR A 288 14.62 -24.82 3.64
CA THR A 288 14.48 -23.50 3.02
C THR A 288 14.08 -22.47 4.07
N ARG A 289 14.85 -21.38 4.13
CA ARG A 289 14.67 -20.26 5.06
C ARG A 289 14.62 -18.94 4.33
N SER A 290 13.96 -17.96 4.93
CA SER A 290 14.01 -16.58 4.44
C SER A 290 14.14 -15.55 5.56
N ARG A 291 14.58 -14.36 5.20
CA ARG A 291 14.51 -13.15 6.04
C ARG A 291 14.45 -11.88 5.18
N PRO A 292 13.90 -10.77 5.69
CA PRO A 292 13.93 -9.49 4.97
C PRO A 292 15.34 -8.94 4.73
N THR A 293 15.63 -8.44 3.53
CA THR A 293 16.94 -7.85 3.19
C THR A 293 17.18 -6.50 3.87
N ASN A 294 16.12 -5.76 4.19
CA ASN A 294 16.18 -4.48 4.89
C ASN A 294 16.40 -4.62 6.41
N ARG A 295 16.25 -5.83 6.97
CA ARG A 295 16.50 -6.15 8.38
C ARG A 295 17.49 -7.33 8.48
N PRO A 296 18.81 -7.09 8.25
CA PRO A 296 19.80 -8.16 8.24
C PRO A 296 19.98 -8.86 9.60
N ASP A 297 19.56 -8.23 10.69
CA ASP A 297 19.60 -8.80 12.04
C ASP A 297 18.31 -9.56 12.42
N ALA A 298 17.31 -9.60 11.53
CA ALA A 298 16.10 -10.37 11.77
C ALA A 298 16.39 -11.88 11.82
N PRO A 299 15.68 -12.65 12.67
CA PRO A 299 15.80 -14.10 12.69
C PRO A 299 15.38 -14.71 11.35
N TRP A 300 15.97 -15.85 11.02
CA TRP A 300 15.58 -16.62 9.84
C TRP A 300 14.28 -17.37 10.12
N THR A 301 13.31 -17.24 9.22
CA THR A 301 12.08 -18.03 9.24
C THR A 301 12.29 -19.30 8.43
N THR A 302 11.93 -20.46 8.99
CA THR A 302 12.00 -21.74 8.26
C THR A 302 10.66 -22.00 7.59
N HIS A 303 10.66 -22.06 6.27
CA HIS A 303 9.44 -22.27 5.48
C HIS A 303 9.25 -23.73 5.09
N VAL A 304 10.34 -24.44 4.83
CA VAL A 304 10.29 -25.81 4.31
C VAL A 304 11.36 -26.67 4.95
N THR A 305 11.01 -27.90 5.29
CA THR A 305 11.98 -28.98 5.50
C THR A 305 11.63 -30.16 4.61
N GLY A 306 12.62 -30.92 4.16
CA GLY A 306 12.36 -32.09 3.33
C GLY A 306 13.50 -33.09 3.33
N THR A 307 13.27 -34.19 2.62
CA THR A 307 14.24 -35.24 2.37
C THR A 307 14.34 -35.48 0.88
N LEU A 308 15.57 -35.42 0.36
CA LEU A 308 15.91 -35.68 -1.03
C LEU A 308 16.62 -37.04 -1.12
N SER A 309 16.42 -37.76 -2.22
CA SER A 309 17.05 -39.05 -2.46
C SER A 309 17.45 -39.19 -3.93
N ALA A 310 18.38 -40.10 -4.21
CA ALA A 310 18.71 -40.46 -5.58
C ALA A 310 17.51 -41.15 -6.24
N LEU A 311 17.26 -40.86 -7.51
CA LEU A 311 16.22 -41.51 -8.28
C LEU A 311 16.58 -43.00 -8.45
N ASP A 312 15.79 -43.89 -7.85
CA ASP A 312 15.95 -45.33 -8.05
C ASP A 312 15.32 -45.72 -9.40
N SER A 313 16.16 -45.87 -10.41
CA SER A 313 15.74 -46.23 -11.77
C SER A 313 15.14 -47.65 -11.87
N ASP A 314 15.41 -48.51 -10.87
CA ASP A 314 14.89 -49.88 -10.78
C ASP A 314 13.62 -49.97 -9.92
N ARG A 315 13.22 -48.88 -9.25
CA ARG A 315 11.96 -48.84 -8.49
C ARG A 315 10.79 -48.95 -9.48
N PRO A 316 9.92 -49.95 -9.34
CA PRO A 316 8.73 -50.04 -10.19
C PRO A 316 7.92 -48.75 -10.03
N THR A 317 7.54 -48.12 -11.14
CA THR A 317 6.48 -47.10 -11.09
C THR A 317 5.29 -47.75 -10.40
N PRO A 318 4.68 -47.09 -9.39
CA PRO A 318 3.52 -47.64 -8.71
C PRO A 318 2.47 -47.99 -9.77
N ASP A 319 1.96 -49.22 -9.76
CA ASP A 319 0.87 -49.62 -10.64
C ASP A 319 -0.37 -48.81 -10.20
N ARG A 320 -0.68 -47.73 -10.92
CA ARG A 320 -1.77 -46.80 -10.61
C ARG A 320 -3.01 -47.26 -11.38
N PRO A 321 -4.02 -47.85 -10.70
CA PRO A 321 -5.22 -48.33 -11.37
C PRO A 321 -5.90 -47.20 -12.15
N GLY A 322 -6.18 -47.42 -13.44
CA GLY A 322 -6.81 -46.41 -14.29
C GLY A 322 -5.86 -45.35 -14.84
N GLU A 323 -4.61 -45.70 -15.15
CA GLU A 323 -3.71 -44.85 -15.95
C GLU A 323 -4.33 -44.54 -17.32
N PRO A 324 -4.54 -43.24 -17.65
CA PRO A 324 -5.13 -42.88 -18.92
C PRO A 324 -4.12 -43.16 -20.03
N ASP A 325 -4.63 -43.55 -21.20
CA ASP A 325 -3.84 -43.44 -22.42
C ASP A 325 -3.67 -41.95 -22.72
N TRP A 326 -2.51 -41.40 -22.35
CA TRP A 326 -2.21 -39.98 -22.51
C TRP A 326 -2.24 -39.51 -23.97
N SER A 327 -2.23 -40.42 -24.95
CA SER A 327 -2.37 -40.11 -26.37
C SER A 327 -3.83 -39.88 -26.81
N VAL A 328 -4.80 -40.34 -26.02
CA VAL A 328 -6.24 -40.17 -26.26
C VAL A 328 -6.80 -39.17 -25.26
N TRP A 329 -7.16 -37.97 -25.74
CA TRP A 329 -7.57 -36.87 -24.87
C TRP A 329 -8.80 -36.11 -25.37
N PRO A 330 -9.77 -35.73 -24.51
CA PRO A 330 -9.85 -36.11 -23.08
C PRO A 330 -10.07 -37.62 -22.91
N PRO A 331 -9.80 -38.18 -21.70
CA PRO A 331 -9.99 -39.60 -21.45
C PRO A 331 -11.42 -40.07 -21.82
N PRO A 332 -11.58 -41.22 -22.50
CA PRO A 332 -12.90 -41.71 -22.90
C PRO A 332 -13.83 -41.89 -21.70
N GLY A 333 -15.00 -41.25 -21.74
CA GLY A 333 -15.98 -41.30 -20.66
C GLY A 333 -15.92 -40.14 -19.66
N ALA A 334 -14.87 -39.32 -19.71
CA ALA A 334 -14.76 -38.14 -18.86
C ALA A 334 -15.75 -37.04 -19.30
N VAL A 335 -16.45 -36.45 -18.33
CA VAL A 335 -17.45 -35.40 -18.54
C VAL A 335 -16.78 -34.03 -18.39
N PRO A 336 -16.96 -33.08 -19.33
CA PRO A 336 -16.41 -31.73 -19.20
C PRO A 336 -16.90 -31.00 -17.95
N VAL A 337 -16.01 -30.28 -17.29
CA VAL A 337 -16.29 -29.34 -16.20
C VAL A 337 -16.24 -27.93 -16.78
N ASP A 338 -17.25 -27.10 -16.51
CA ASP A 338 -17.24 -25.70 -16.93
C ASP A 338 -16.22 -24.92 -16.11
N VAL A 339 -15.21 -24.37 -16.79
CA VAL A 339 -14.13 -23.56 -16.18
C VAL A 339 -14.23 -22.08 -16.56
N THR A 340 -15.30 -21.67 -17.26
CA THR A 340 -15.48 -20.30 -17.77
C THR A 340 -15.45 -19.25 -16.64
N HIS A 341 -15.99 -19.61 -15.47
CA HIS A 341 -16.05 -18.76 -14.29
C HIS A 341 -15.20 -19.27 -13.12
N ALA A 342 -14.28 -20.22 -13.37
CA ALA A 342 -13.49 -20.84 -12.31
C ALA A 342 -12.67 -19.82 -11.50
N TYR A 343 -11.99 -18.87 -12.14
CA TYR A 343 -11.15 -17.90 -11.43
C TYR A 343 -11.93 -16.87 -10.60
N PRO A 344 -13.04 -16.28 -11.09
CA PRO A 344 -13.96 -15.52 -10.24
C PRO A 344 -14.46 -16.32 -9.03
N GLU A 345 -14.89 -17.57 -9.23
CA GLU A 345 -15.38 -18.43 -8.13
C GLU A 345 -14.27 -18.80 -7.13
N LEU A 346 -13.04 -18.99 -7.60
CA LEU A 346 -11.85 -19.19 -6.77
C LEU A 346 -11.54 -17.96 -5.93
N ALA A 347 -11.64 -16.76 -6.51
CA ALA A 347 -11.43 -15.50 -5.82
C ALA A 347 -12.47 -15.25 -4.72
N GLU A 348 -13.73 -15.65 -4.92
CA GLU A 348 -14.77 -15.60 -3.88
C GLU A 348 -14.46 -16.53 -2.68
N ARG A 349 -13.59 -17.53 -2.88
CA ARG A 349 -13.14 -18.49 -1.85
C ARG A 349 -11.74 -18.18 -1.31
N GLY A 350 -11.22 -16.97 -1.56
CA GLY A 350 -9.92 -16.52 -1.07
C GLY A 350 -8.72 -16.79 -1.99
N TYR A 351 -8.89 -17.50 -3.11
CA TYR A 351 -7.80 -17.76 -4.07
C TYR A 351 -7.73 -16.68 -5.15
N HIS A 352 -6.97 -15.63 -4.90
CA HIS A 352 -6.83 -14.49 -5.80
C HIS A 352 -5.67 -14.68 -6.78
N TYR A 353 -5.91 -15.48 -7.81
CA TYR A 353 -4.95 -15.70 -8.90
C TYR A 353 -5.04 -14.60 -9.96
N GLY A 354 -3.94 -13.89 -10.18
CA GLY A 354 -3.74 -12.95 -11.29
C GLY A 354 -3.30 -13.63 -12.59
N PRO A 355 -3.09 -12.85 -13.67
CA PRO A 355 -2.88 -13.36 -15.03
C PRO A 355 -1.79 -14.43 -15.16
N ALA A 356 -0.67 -14.33 -14.44
CA ALA A 356 0.43 -15.31 -14.52
C ALA A 356 0.04 -16.71 -13.99
N PHE A 357 -0.91 -16.79 -13.06
CA PHE A 357 -1.37 -18.05 -12.48
C PHE A 357 -2.66 -18.57 -13.12
N GLN A 358 -3.29 -17.82 -14.03
CA GLN A 358 -4.53 -18.26 -14.69
C GLN A 358 -4.28 -19.22 -15.87
N GLY A 359 -3.66 -20.37 -15.57
CA GLY A 359 -3.21 -21.36 -16.55
C GLY A 359 -4.20 -22.48 -16.91
N LEU A 360 -5.31 -22.65 -16.18
CA LEU A 360 -6.31 -23.70 -16.41
C LEU A 360 -7.11 -23.41 -17.69
N ARG A 361 -7.06 -24.33 -18.67
CA ARG A 361 -7.71 -24.15 -19.98
C ARG A 361 -8.99 -24.95 -20.12
N ALA A 362 -8.97 -26.19 -19.68
CA ALA A 362 -10.09 -27.10 -19.74
C ALA A 362 -9.97 -28.14 -18.63
N ALA A 363 -11.10 -28.63 -18.14
CA ALA A 363 -11.15 -29.66 -17.13
C ALA A 363 -12.24 -30.71 -17.43
N TRP A 364 -12.01 -31.94 -17.00
CA TRP A 364 -12.94 -33.05 -17.11
C TRP A 364 -12.98 -33.88 -15.82
N ARG A 365 -14.08 -34.60 -15.61
CA ARG A 365 -14.30 -35.47 -14.46
C ARG A 365 -14.70 -36.87 -14.92
N ASP A 366 -14.04 -37.88 -14.35
CA ASP A 366 -14.45 -39.28 -14.46
C ASP A 366 -14.52 -39.90 -13.06
N GLY A 367 -15.73 -40.07 -12.54
CA GLY A 367 -15.96 -40.41 -11.14
C GLY A 367 -15.31 -39.39 -10.19
N GLU A 368 -14.36 -39.84 -9.37
CA GLU A 368 -13.57 -39.01 -8.44
C GLU A 368 -12.30 -38.42 -9.09
N GLN A 369 -11.91 -38.88 -10.27
CA GLN A 369 -10.71 -38.42 -10.96
C GLN A 369 -11.01 -37.11 -11.70
N LEU A 370 -10.05 -36.19 -11.64
CA LEU A 370 -10.08 -34.94 -12.40
C LEU A 370 -8.95 -34.90 -13.40
N TYR A 371 -9.25 -34.32 -14.55
CA TYR A 371 -8.32 -34.12 -15.64
C TYR A 371 -8.30 -32.65 -16.02
N ALA A 372 -7.14 -32.12 -16.40
CA ALA A 372 -7.04 -30.77 -16.92
C ALA A 372 -6.03 -30.64 -18.06
N GLU A 373 -6.25 -29.65 -18.91
CA GLU A 373 -5.20 -29.06 -19.72
C GLU A 373 -4.80 -27.72 -19.11
N VAL A 374 -3.52 -27.57 -18.82
CA VAL A 374 -2.93 -26.36 -18.25
C VAL A 374 -1.85 -25.81 -19.16
N HIS A 375 -1.67 -24.50 -19.13
CA HIS A 375 -0.74 -23.77 -19.98
C HIS A 375 -0.13 -22.61 -19.19
N LEU A 376 1.18 -22.40 -19.33
CA LEU A 376 1.91 -21.26 -18.73
C LEU A 376 1.55 -19.94 -19.44
N PRO A 377 0.77 -19.03 -18.83
CA PRO A 377 0.39 -17.77 -19.47
C PRO A 377 1.60 -16.85 -19.68
N GLU A 378 1.70 -16.22 -20.86
CA GLU A 378 2.68 -15.16 -21.20
C GLU A 378 4.13 -15.41 -20.71
N PRO A 379 4.87 -16.36 -21.32
CA PRO A 379 6.23 -16.68 -20.90
C PRO A 379 7.16 -15.45 -20.98
N GLN A 380 7.90 -15.22 -19.90
CA GLN A 380 8.84 -14.13 -19.69
C GLN A 380 10.29 -14.59 -19.97
N ALA A 381 11.21 -13.63 -20.07
CA ALA A 381 12.62 -13.96 -20.24
C ALA A 381 13.19 -14.58 -18.95
N GLY A 382 13.76 -15.78 -19.03
CA GLY A 382 14.26 -16.55 -17.89
C GLY A 382 13.31 -17.67 -17.43
N ASP A 383 12.09 -17.76 -17.97
CA ASP A 383 11.15 -18.85 -17.65
C ASP A 383 11.65 -20.23 -18.11
N ASP A 384 12.57 -20.26 -19.08
CA ASP A 384 13.27 -21.45 -19.56
C ASP A 384 14.40 -21.93 -18.62
N GLU A 385 14.73 -21.15 -17.58
CA GLU A 385 15.73 -21.52 -16.58
C GLU A 385 15.14 -22.28 -15.37
N PHE A 386 13.81 -22.36 -15.25
CA PHE A 386 13.16 -23.26 -14.29
C PHE A 386 13.16 -24.70 -14.81
N ASP A 387 13.31 -25.67 -13.91
CA ASP A 387 13.17 -27.08 -14.30
C ASP A 387 11.71 -27.39 -14.71
N VAL A 388 10.76 -26.85 -13.94
CA VAL A 388 9.34 -26.76 -14.28
C VAL A 388 8.78 -25.44 -13.76
N HIS A 389 8.15 -24.63 -14.61
CA HIS A 389 7.71 -23.30 -14.17
C HIS A 389 6.68 -23.39 -13.02
N PRO A 390 6.87 -22.69 -11.88
CA PRO A 390 6.00 -22.81 -10.71
C PRO A 390 4.52 -22.50 -10.99
N ALA A 391 4.23 -21.51 -11.83
CA ALA A 391 2.86 -21.18 -12.23
C ALA A 391 2.18 -22.27 -13.09
N LEU A 392 2.94 -23.03 -13.90
CA LEU A 392 2.38 -24.18 -14.64
C LEU A 392 2.03 -25.30 -13.66
N LEU A 393 2.93 -25.58 -12.71
CA LEU A 393 2.71 -26.58 -11.68
C LEU A 393 1.55 -26.18 -10.75
N ASP A 394 1.42 -24.89 -10.43
CA ASP A 394 0.33 -24.37 -9.59
C ASP A 394 -1.02 -24.47 -10.32
N ALA A 395 -1.07 -24.16 -11.61
CA ALA A 395 -2.27 -24.34 -12.41
C ALA A 395 -2.79 -25.79 -12.41
N ALA A 396 -1.90 -26.78 -12.28
CA ALA A 396 -2.29 -28.19 -12.13
C ALA A 396 -3.03 -28.46 -10.81
N LEU A 397 -2.80 -27.63 -9.78
CA LEU A 397 -3.48 -27.70 -8.48
C LEU A 397 -4.83 -26.99 -8.46
N HIS A 398 -5.16 -26.16 -9.47
CA HIS A 398 -6.42 -25.41 -9.52
C HIS A 398 -7.66 -26.31 -9.67
N LEU A 399 -7.44 -27.60 -9.95
CA LEU A 399 -8.46 -28.63 -9.87
C LEU A 399 -8.92 -28.94 -8.43
N LEU A 400 -8.06 -28.68 -7.43
CA LEU A 400 -8.33 -29.03 -6.03
C LEU A 400 -9.54 -28.31 -5.44
N PRO A 401 -9.68 -26.97 -5.57
CA PRO A 401 -10.84 -26.29 -5.03
C PRO A 401 -12.12 -26.64 -5.82
N LEU A 402 -12.02 -27.07 -7.08
CA LEU A 402 -13.16 -27.47 -7.91
C LEU A 402 -13.74 -28.86 -7.54
N ARG A 403 -13.17 -29.55 -6.54
CA ARG A 403 -13.71 -30.81 -6.01
C ARG A 403 -14.87 -30.55 -5.03
N PRO A 404 -15.99 -31.30 -5.14
CA PRO A 404 -17.03 -31.26 -4.12
C PRO A 404 -16.49 -31.81 -2.79
N ARG A 405 -16.56 -31.03 -1.71
CA ARG A 405 -16.20 -31.46 -0.34
C ARG A 405 -17.44 -31.46 0.56
N ALA A 406 -17.48 -32.38 1.52
CA ALA A 406 -18.67 -32.66 2.33
C ALA A 406 -18.96 -31.61 3.43
N THR A 407 -17.96 -30.78 3.76
CA THR A 407 -18.03 -29.73 4.79
C THR A 407 -17.01 -28.65 4.44
N GLU A 408 -17.43 -27.56 3.82
CA GLU A 408 -16.60 -26.34 3.70
C GLU A 408 -17.25 -25.27 4.59
N ALA A 409 -16.49 -24.74 5.54
CA ALA A 409 -16.85 -23.47 6.14
C ALA A 409 -16.67 -22.36 5.06
N PRO A 410 -17.48 -21.29 5.07
CA PRO A 410 -17.46 -20.27 4.01
C PRO A 410 -16.09 -19.60 3.75
N ASP A 411 -15.18 -19.62 4.74
CA ASP A 411 -13.92 -18.86 4.74
C ASP A 411 -12.67 -19.76 4.85
N GLU A 412 -12.74 -21.00 4.36
CA GLU A 412 -11.68 -22.00 4.52
C GLU A 412 -10.91 -22.25 3.22
N VAL A 413 -9.63 -21.86 3.19
CA VAL A 413 -8.72 -22.10 2.06
C VAL A 413 -7.89 -23.35 2.34
N HIS A 414 -7.70 -24.19 1.34
CA HIS A 414 -6.94 -25.43 1.42
C HIS A 414 -5.64 -25.28 0.63
N LEU A 415 -4.52 -25.32 1.34
CA LEU A 415 -3.20 -25.15 0.75
C LEU A 415 -2.40 -26.47 0.74
N PRO A 416 -1.50 -26.63 -0.25
CA PRO A 416 -0.46 -27.67 -0.22
C PRO A 416 0.32 -27.65 1.10
N TYR A 417 0.45 -28.79 1.76
CA TYR A 417 1.16 -28.92 3.04
C TYR A 417 2.32 -29.92 3.00
N VAL A 418 2.07 -31.15 2.53
CA VAL A 418 3.12 -32.19 2.41
C VAL A 418 3.11 -32.77 1.02
N TRP A 419 4.28 -32.77 0.37
CA TRP A 419 4.54 -33.44 -0.90
C TRP A 419 5.36 -34.69 -0.64
N SER A 420 5.03 -35.80 -1.29
CA SER A 420 5.78 -37.05 -1.17
C SER A 420 5.98 -37.72 -2.52
N GLY A 421 7.18 -38.26 -2.74
CA GLY A 421 7.55 -38.99 -3.94
C GLY A 421 7.38 -38.14 -5.22
N VAL A 422 7.92 -36.91 -5.21
CA VAL A 422 7.90 -36.04 -6.38
C VAL A 422 9.09 -36.37 -7.28
N ARG A 423 8.80 -36.64 -8.55
CA ARG A 423 9.80 -36.96 -9.58
C ARG A 423 9.52 -36.12 -10.81
N LEU A 424 10.55 -35.49 -11.35
CA LEU A 424 10.51 -34.76 -12.61
C LEU A 424 11.16 -35.61 -13.70
N GLN A 425 10.43 -35.88 -14.78
CA GLN A 425 10.90 -36.69 -15.91
C GLN A 425 11.30 -35.85 -17.13
N ALA A 426 10.74 -34.64 -17.28
CA ALA A 426 11.07 -33.72 -18.36
C ALA A 426 11.02 -32.26 -17.90
N THR A 427 11.89 -31.42 -18.45
CA THR A 427 11.98 -29.98 -18.16
C THR A 427 11.48 -29.12 -19.33
N GLY A 428 11.23 -27.83 -19.08
CA GLY A 428 10.88 -26.86 -20.13
C GLY A 428 9.45 -26.99 -20.69
N ALA A 429 8.57 -27.70 -19.99
CA ALA A 429 7.17 -27.79 -20.36
C ALA A 429 6.47 -26.43 -20.21
N VAL A 430 5.72 -26.02 -21.24
CA VAL A 430 4.84 -24.83 -21.21
C VAL A 430 3.35 -25.18 -21.20
N THR A 431 3.04 -26.45 -21.47
CA THR A 431 1.69 -27.02 -21.44
C THR A 431 1.75 -28.41 -20.84
N ALA A 432 0.73 -28.78 -20.06
CA ALA A 432 0.61 -30.12 -19.51
C ALA A 432 -0.85 -30.60 -19.53
N ARG A 433 -1.02 -31.90 -19.78
CA ARG A 433 -2.19 -32.68 -19.39
C ARG A 433 -1.98 -33.17 -17.98
N VAL A 434 -2.97 -32.95 -17.13
CA VAL A 434 -2.93 -33.25 -15.71
C VAL A 434 -3.95 -34.33 -15.41
N ARG A 435 -3.56 -35.33 -14.62
CA ARG A 435 -4.49 -36.22 -13.92
C ARG A 435 -4.32 -36.01 -12.43
N LEU A 436 -5.42 -35.71 -11.75
CA LEU A 436 -5.50 -35.60 -10.31
C LEU A 436 -6.40 -36.73 -9.79
N SER A 437 -5.84 -37.60 -8.96
CA SER A 437 -6.53 -38.77 -8.40
C SER A 437 -6.60 -38.67 -6.88
N PRO A 438 -7.81 -38.59 -6.29
CA PRO A 438 -7.97 -38.57 -4.84
C PRO A 438 -7.51 -39.87 -4.19
N THR A 439 -6.70 -39.76 -3.13
CA THR A 439 -6.20 -40.90 -2.34
C THR A 439 -6.68 -40.85 -0.88
N GLY A 440 -7.33 -39.75 -0.49
CA GLY A 440 -8.01 -39.54 0.80
C GLY A 440 -8.88 -38.27 0.77
N PRO A 441 -9.49 -37.87 1.91
CA PRO A 441 -10.29 -36.65 1.98
C PRO A 441 -9.48 -35.38 1.68
N ASP A 442 -8.27 -35.29 2.22
CA ASP A 442 -7.33 -34.17 2.07
C ASP A 442 -6.02 -34.59 1.40
N MET A 443 -6.08 -35.65 0.57
CA MET A 443 -4.89 -36.22 -0.05
C MET A 443 -5.17 -36.60 -1.49
N VAL A 444 -4.26 -36.24 -2.39
CA VAL A 444 -4.36 -36.51 -3.83
C VAL A 444 -3.01 -36.98 -4.37
N SER A 445 -3.04 -37.64 -5.53
CA SER A 445 -1.86 -37.89 -6.36
C SER A 445 -2.01 -37.13 -7.67
N LEU A 446 -0.89 -36.72 -8.27
CA LEU A 446 -0.88 -35.98 -9.53
C LEU A 446 0.08 -36.61 -10.52
N ASP A 447 -0.32 -36.62 -11.79
CA ASP A 447 0.51 -36.97 -12.93
C ASP A 447 0.37 -35.88 -14.01
N LEU A 448 1.50 -35.49 -14.59
CA LEU A 448 1.58 -34.50 -15.63
C LEU A 448 2.25 -35.13 -16.86
N ALA A 449 1.65 -34.95 -18.03
CA ALA A 449 2.21 -35.36 -19.31
C ALA A 449 2.12 -34.23 -20.34
N ASP A 450 2.97 -34.23 -21.35
CA ASP A 450 2.88 -33.30 -22.46
C ASP A 450 1.68 -33.63 -23.39
N LEU A 451 1.48 -32.83 -24.45
CA LEU A 451 0.39 -33.06 -25.41
C LEU A 451 0.59 -34.32 -26.28
N ALA A 452 1.83 -34.85 -26.35
CA ALA A 452 2.16 -36.11 -27.02
C ALA A 452 1.97 -37.33 -26.09
N GLY A 453 1.77 -37.10 -24.79
CA GLY A 453 1.61 -38.12 -23.76
C GLY A 453 2.92 -38.56 -23.09
N SER A 454 4.02 -37.83 -23.28
CA SER A 454 5.27 -38.09 -22.57
C SER A 454 5.17 -37.56 -21.13
N PRO A 455 5.63 -38.31 -20.10
CA PRO A 455 5.56 -37.86 -18.72
C PRO A 455 6.45 -36.63 -18.47
N ILE A 456 5.90 -35.66 -17.73
CA ILE A 456 6.60 -34.45 -17.29
C ILE A 456 6.98 -34.58 -15.81
N ALA A 457 5.98 -34.84 -14.95
CA ALA A 457 6.15 -34.93 -13.51
C ALA A 457 5.16 -35.92 -12.90
N SER A 458 5.55 -36.59 -11.81
CA SER A 458 4.67 -37.43 -10.99
C SER A 458 4.80 -37.07 -9.52
N ILE A 459 3.67 -36.96 -8.83
CA ILE A 459 3.57 -36.73 -7.38
C ILE A 459 2.80 -37.91 -6.79
N ASP A 460 3.46 -38.71 -5.95
CA ASP A 460 2.85 -39.89 -5.33
C ASP A 460 1.76 -39.49 -4.33
N SER A 461 2.00 -38.44 -3.55
CA SER A 461 1.01 -37.89 -2.62
C SER A 461 1.21 -36.40 -2.39
N LEU A 462 0.10 -35.66 -2.33
CA LEU A 462 -0.01 -34.29 -1.89
C LEU A 462 -1.11 -34.21 -0.83
N SER A 463 -0.72 -33.88 0.40
CA SER A 463 -1.63 -33.60 1.51
C SER A 463 -1.96 -32.11 1.57
N LEU A 464 -3.24 -31.81 1.79
CA LEU A 464 -3.76 -30.46 1.93
C LEU A 464 -4.03 -30.15 3.40
N ARG A 465 -3.88 -28.87 3.74
CA ARG A 465 -4.22 -28.35 5.07
C ARG A 465 -5.15 -27.17 4.91
N ALA A 466 -6.20 -27.17 5.71
CA ALA A 466 -7.12 -26.06 5.79
C ALA A 466 -6.55 -24.93 6.67
N THR A 467 -6.81 -23.69 6.26
CA THR A 467 -6.38 -22.48 6.97
C THR A 467 -7.43 -21.38 6.81
N THR A 468 -7.51 -20.50 7.81
CA THR A 468 -8.53 -19.45 7.96
C THR A 468 -7.88 -18.08 7.85
N SER A 469 -8.58 -17.09 7.28
CA SER A 469 -8.04 -15.75 6.95
C SER A 469 -7.23 -15.08 8.07
N ARG A 470 -7.62 -15.29 9.34
CA ARG A 470 -6.89 -14.78 10.53
C ARG A 470 -5.45 -15.28 10.69
N GLN A 471 -5.07 -16.41 10.10
CA GLN A 471 -3.69 -16.91 10.21
C GLN A 471 -2.71 -16.10 9.34
N TRP A 472 -3.17 -15.53 8.22
CA TRP A 472 -2.33 -14.70 7.34
C TRP A 472 -2.14 -13.27 7.88
N GLU A 473 -3.14 -12.71 8.55
CA GLU A 473 -3.06 -11.39 9.19
C GLU A 473 -2.00 -11.33 10.30
N ARG A 474 -1.81 -12.45 11.04
CA ARG A 474 -0.85 -12.56 12.16
C ARG A 474 0.62 -12.48 11.74
N SER A 475 0.92 -12.57 10.45
CA SER A 475 2.28 -12.54 9.91
C SER A 475 2.64 -11.20 9.25
N GLY A 476 1.72 -10.23 9.24
CA GLY A 476 1.98 -8.86 8.80
C GLY A 476 2.79 -8.09 9.84
N ASP A 477 3.84 -7.39 9.38
CA ASP A 477 4.86 -6.61 10.13
C ASP A 477 4.31 -5.46 11.04
N GLY A 478 2.99 -5.42 11.28
CA GLY A 478 2.28 -4.46 12.13
C GLY A 478 2.21 -4.84 13.61
N ASP A 479 1.99 -6.12 13.93
CA ASP A 479 1.77 -6.58 15.32
C ASP A 479 3.07 -6.66 16.15
N GLU A 480 4.23 -6.73 15.49
CA GLU A 480 5.53 -6.79 16.18
C GLU A 480 6.01 -5.45 16.75
N ARG A 481 5.29 -4.35 16.49
CA ARG A 481 5.75 -2.98 16.82
C ARG A 481 5.11 -2.39 18.08
N LEU A 482 4.07 -3.02 18.61
CA LEU A 482 3.35 -2.53 19.79
C LEU A 482 3.73 -3.32 21.03
N PHE A 483 4.12 -2.58 22.07
CA PHE A 483 4.48 -3.10 23.37
C PHE A 483 3.59 -2.50 24.45
N ARG A 484 3.22 -3.30 25.45
CA ARG A 484 2.54 -2.86 26.66
C ARG A 484 3.37 -3.18 27.90
N VAL A 485 3.20 -2.38 28.94
CA VAL A 485 3.75 -2.72 30.26
C VAL A 485 2.80 -3.72 30.91
N GLU A 486 3.33 -4.87 31.27
CA GLU A 486 2.62 -5.92 32.00
C GLU A 486 3.21 -6.05 33.40
N TRP A 487 2.35 -6.21 34.39
CA TRP A 487 2.72 -6.43 35.78
C TRP A 487 2.55 -7.90 36.12
N ILE A 488 3.66 -8.57 36.40
CA ILE A 488 3.67 -9.99 36.77
C ILE A 488 4.06 -10.14 38.24
N PRO A 489 3.58 -11.18 38.94
CA PRO A 489 4.01 -11.46 40.30
C PRO A 489 5.55 -11.53 40.37
N ALA A 490 6.15 -10.78 41.29
CA ALA A 490 7.58 -10.84 41.51
C ALA A 490 7.93 -12.23 42.06
N PRO A 491 8.93 -12.92 41.49
CA PRO A 491 9.37 -14.22 42.02
C PRO A 491 9.81 -14.03 43.47
N ALA A 492 9.32 -14.88 44.37
CA ALA A 492 9.74 -14.87 45.77
C ALA A 492 11.26 -15.01 45.82
N ALA A 493 11.93 -14.16 46.61
CA ALA A 493 13.38 -14.24 46.77
C ALA A 493 13.78 -15.68 47.14
N GLN A 494 14.51 -16.35 46.26
CA GLN A 494 15.04 -17.69 46.55
C GLN A 494 15.99 -17.57 47.74
N GLU A 495 15.75 -18.38 48.78
CA GLU A 495 16.72 -18.54 49.85
C GLU A 495 18.07 -18.92 49.21
N PRO A 496 19.15 -18.16 49.45
CA PRO A 496 20.44 -18.50 48.89
C PRO A 496 20.83 -19.89 49.40
N ALA A 497 21.27 -20.75 48.46
CA ALA A 497 21.77 -22.08 48.77
C ALA A 497 22.82 -21.98 49.88
N ALA A 498 22.63 -22.78 50.93
CA ALA A 498 23.48 -22.81 52.12
C ALA A 498 24.91 -23.28 51.79
N ASP A 499 25.74 -22.38 51.30
CA ASP A 499 27.20 -22.48 51.37
C ASP A 499 27.83 -21.08 51.47
N ALA A 500 28.84 -20.95 52.32
CA ALA A 500 29.51 -19.72 52.78
C ALA A 500 28.72 -18.77 53.73
N GLY A 501 28.55 -19.17 54.99
CA GLY A 501 28.91 -18.33 56.15
C GLY A 501 28.22 -16.97 56.42
N ARG A 502 27.16 -16.57 55.71
CA ARG A 502 26.31 -15.41 56.07
C ARG A 502 24.85 -15.84 56.20
N SER A 503 24.27 -15.57 57.36
CA SER A 503 22.87 -15.86 57.70
C SER A 503 21.89 -15.11 56.77
N PRO A 504 20.78 -15.72 56.31
CA PRO A 504 19.83 -15.09 55.41
C PRO A 504 18.66 -14.47 56.17
N VAL A 505 18.77 -13.18 56.54
CA VAL A 505 17.73 -12.14 56.47
C VAL A 505 18.48 -10.79 56.57
N PRO A 506 18.28 -9.78 55.70
CA PRO A 506 18.91 -8.47 55.89
C PRO A 506 18.15 -7.70 56.97
N HIS A 507 18.35 -8.05 58.24
CA HIS A 507 17.84 -7.30 59.40
C HIS A 507 18.88 -6.34 60.01
N ALA A 508 19.90 -5.94 59.23
CA ALA A 508 21.01 -5.15 59.73
C ALA A 508 21.37 -3.94 58.86
N GLY A 509 20.42 -3.45 58.04
CA GLY A 509 20.61 -2.21 57.31
C GLY A 509 20.17 -1.00 58.12
N VAL A 510 20.86 0.13 57.97
CA VAL A 510 20.44 1.42 58.55
C VAL A 510 19.49 2.09 57.56
N TRP A 511 18.26 2.40 57.98
CA TRP A 511 17.24 2.98 57.10
C TRP A 511 16.96 4.43 57.51
N SER A 512 16.56 5.24 56.54
CA SER A 512 16.06 6.60 56.82
C SER A 512 14.79 6.89 56.05
N VAL A 513 13.88 7.67 56.64
CA VAL A 513 12.71 8.22 55.97
C VAL A 513 12.94 9.71 55.74
N LEU A 514 12.65 10.16 54.53
CA LEU A 514 12.90 11.53 54.07
C LEU A 514 11.57 12.24 53.79
N GLY A 515 11.34 13.40 54.42
CA GLY A 515 10.11 14.16 54.29
C GLY A 515 8.99 13.68 55.23
N ALA A 516 7.75 14.09 54.95
CA ALA A 516 6.61 13.74 55.81
C ALA A 516 6.27 12.25 55.74
N ASP A 517 6.25 11.60 56.90
CA ASP A 517 5.89 10.19 57.06
C ASP A 517 4.38 9.99 57.28
N GLU A 518 3.55 10.55 56.41
CA GLU A 518 2.09 10.33 56.43
C GLU A 518 1.68 8.84 56.40
N PRO A 519 2.35 7.94 55.64
CA PRO A 519 1.97 6.53 55.62
C PRO A 519 2.48 5.71 56.81
N GLY A 520 3.14 6.34 57.81
CA GLY A 520 3.60 5.68 59.03
C GLY A 520 4.70 4.64 58.80
N VAL A 521 5.58 4.87 57.81
CA VAL A 521 6.70 3.99 57.46
C VAL A 521 7.65 3.81 58.64
N THR A 522 7.96 4.89 59.36
CA THR A 522 8.86 4.89 60.51
C THR A 522 8.30 4.01 61.63
N ALA A 523 7.03 4.20 61.98
CA ALA A 523 6.36 3.39 62.99
C ALA A 523 6.33 1.90 62.59
N ALA A 524 5.96 1.61 61.34
CA ALA A 524 5.91 0.24 60.84
C ALA A 524 7.28 -0.46 60.88
N LEU A 525 8.34 0.23 60.46
CA LEU A 525 9.71 -0.31 60.48
C LEU A 525 10.22 -0.52 61.92
N GLN A 526 9.89 0.39 62.85
CA GLN A 526 10.24 0.25 64.26
C GLN A 526 9.52 -0.93 64.93
N GLU A 527 8.25 -1.13 64.64
CA GLU A 527 7.47 -2.29 65.11
C GLU A 527 8.05 -3.61 64.60
N ALA A 528 8.61 -3.62 63.38
CA ALA A 528 9.34 -4.75 62.81
C ALA A 528 10.78 -4.90 63.33
N GLY A 529 11.24 -4.03 64.24
CA GLY A 529 12.58 -4.09 64.84
C GLY A 529 13.71 -3.53 63.96
N ILE A 530 13.39 -2.76 62.92
CA ILE A 530 14.37 -2.16 62.00
C ILE A 530 14.78 -0.78 62.52
N SER A 531 16.09 -0.53 62.57
CA SER A 531 16.62 0.79 62.95
C SER A 531 16.39 1.80 61.84
N VAL A 532 15.51 2.77 62.10
CA VAL A 532 15.14 3.83 61.16
C VAL A 532 15.24 5.21 61.80
N SER A 533 15.69 6.20 61.04
CA SER A 533 15.74 7.62 61.43
C SER A 533 14.93 8.48 60.46
N GLU A 534 14.24 9.50 60.98
CA GLU A 534 13.43 10.42 60.18
C GLU A 534 14.17 11.74 59.99
N HIS A 535 14.17 12.26 58.75
CA HIS A 535 14.80 13.52 58.39
C HIS A 535 13.86 14.35 57.50
N PRO A 536 13.74 15.67 57.72
CA PRO A 536 12.81 16.51 56.97
C PRO A 536 13.21 16.67 55.49
N ASP A 537 14.51 16.70 55.20
CA ASP A 537 15.06 16.86 53.86
C ASP A 537 16.47 16.24 53.75
N LEU A 538 17.02 16.24 52.53
CA LEU A 538 18.32 15.64 52.25
C LEU A 538 19.48 16.38 52.95
N ALA A 539 19.31 17.68 53.23
CA ALA A 539 20.33 18.47 53.91
C ALA A 539 20.43 18.10 55.40
N ALA A 540 19.29 17.87 56.07
CA ALA A 540 19.24 17.40 57.45
C ALA A 540 19.85 15.99 57.61
N LEU A 541 19.57 15.09 56.66
CA LEU A 541 20.21 13.77 56.64
C LEU A 541 21.74 13.89 56.49
N GLY A 542 22.20 14.74 55.57
CA GLY A 542 23.63 15.00 55.39
C GLY A 542 24.29 15.54 56.65
N GLN A 543 23.65 16.50 57.33
CA GLN A 543 24.17 17.05 58.59
C GLN A 543 24.24 15.98 59.69
N ALA A 544 23.24 15.10 59.80
CA ALA A 544 23.26 14.02 60.78
C ALA A 544 24.42 13.05 60.54
N ILE A 545 24.73 12.74 59.27
CA ILE A 545 25.89 11.92 58.89
C ILE A 545 27.20 12.63 59.25
N ASP A 546 27.29 13.94 58.98
CA ASP A 546 28.47 14.75 59.35
C ASP A 546 28.67 14.81 60.87
N ASP A 547 27.57 14.78 61.64
CA ASP A 547 27.57 14.73 63.11
C ASP A 547 27.84 13.32 63.67
N GLY A 548 28.08 12.33 62.81
CA GLY A 548 28.52 10.98 63.17
C GLY A 548 27.45 9.89 63.10
N ALA A 549 26.28 10.17 62.53
CA ALA A 549 25.30 9.12 62.22
C ALA A 549 25.81 8.19 61.10
N PRO A 550 25.45 6.90 61.12
CA PRO A 550 25.78 5.99 60.02
C PRO A 550 25.06 6.39 58.73
N VAL A 551 25.71 6.19 57.58
CA VAL A 551 25.10 6.36 56.26
C VAL A 551 24.04 5.28 56.06
N PRO A 552 22.79 5.62 55.68
CA PRO A 552 21.73 4.64 55.48
C PRO A 552 21.95 3.82 54.20
N ASP A 553 21.65 2.52 54.25
CA ASP A 553 21.65 1.63 53.08
C ASP A 553 20.44 1.91 52.17
N LEU A 554 19.33 2.30 52.78
CA LEU A 554 18.08 2.61 52.10
C LEU A 554 17.44 3.87 52.68
N VAL A 555 17.13 4.81 51.80
CA VAL A 555 16.36 6.01 52.12
C VAL A 555 15.00 5.88 51.46
N VAL A 556 13.92 5.97 52.25
CA VAL A 556 12.54 5.93 51.76
C VAL A 556 12.01 7.35 51.65
N LEU A 557 11.47 7.69 50.47
CA LEU A 557 10.79 8.95 50.18
C LEU A 557 9.29 8.68 49.97
N PRO A 558 8.43 8.91 50.98
CA PRO A 558 6.99 8.83 50.83
C PRO A 558 6.44 10.00 50.00
N LEU A 559 5.76 9.69 48.90
CA LEU A 559 5.06 10.64 48.04
C LEU A 559 3.55 10.33 48.06
N THR A 560 2.90 10.61 49.18
CA THR A 560 1.46 10.40 49.34
C THR A 560 0.75 11.73 49.55
N GLY A 561 0.08 12.23 48.51
CA GLY A 561 -0.96 13.28 48.61
C GLY A 561 -0.51 14.72 48.86
N ALA A 562 0.53 14.96 49.65
CA ALA A 562 1.06 16.30 49.92
C ALA A 562 2.59 16.27 50.01
N LEU A 563 3.27 16.98 49.11
CA LEU A 563 4.66 17.32 49.34
C LEU A 563 4.73 18.49 50.32
N PRO A 564 5.47 18.39 51.44
CA PRO A 564 5.86 19.54 52.23
C PRO A 564 7.18 20.11 51.67
N LEU A 565 7.23 20.47 50.38
CA LEU A 565 8.44 21.06 49.79
C LEU A 565 8.24 22.49 49.24
N THR A 566 7.03 23.04 49.33
CA THR A 566 6.79 24.47 49.21
C THR A 566 5.62 24.86 50.09
N ASP A 567 5.84 25.77 51.03
CA ASP A 567 4.81 26.41 51.84
C ASP A 567 3.70 26.93 50.91
N PRO A 568 2.45 26.42 50.97
CA PRO A 568 1.37 27.00 50.21
C PRO A 568 1.15 28.41 50.75
N ALA A 569 1.31 29.43 49.90
CA ALA A 569 1.07 30.81 50.29
C ALA A 569 -0.27 30.91 51.07
N PRO A 570 -0.28 31.44 52.30
CA PRO A 570 -1.46 31.41 53.13
C PRO A 570 -2.53 32.31 52.52
N GLY A 571 -3.60 31.74 51.95
CA GLY A 571 -4.71 32.58 51.47
C GLY A 571 -5.82 31.97 50.62
N THR A 572 -5.69 30.80 50.01
CA THR A 572 -6.77 30.26 49.15
C THR A 572 -7.00 28.78 49.43
N GLY A 573 -8.01 28.47 50.25
CA GLY A 573 -8.41 27.11 50.61
C GLY A 573 -9.05 26.29 49.48
N GLU A 574 -8.59 26.46 48.24
CA GLU A 574 -8.94 25.57 47.13
C GLU A 574 -7.77 24.60 46.89
N PRO A 575 -8.04 23.28 46.76
CA PRO A 575 -7.00 22.31 46.47
C PRO A 575 -6.34 22.66 45.13
N ALA A 576 -5.00 22.67 45.10
CA ALA A 576 -4.24 22.94 43.89
C ALA A 576 -4.69 22.00 42.76
N ASP A 577 -4.89 22.57 41.56
CA ASP A 577 -5.28 21.78 40.39
C ASP A 577 -4.22 20.70 40.06
N VAL A 578 -4.64 19.62 39.37
CA VAL A 578 -3.79 18.47 39.08
C VAL A 578 -2.52 18.85 38.31
N VAL A 579 -2.60 19.86 37.42
CA VAL A 579 -1.45 20.31 36.62
C VAL A 579 -0.41 20.98 37.51
N SER A 580 -0.85 21.92 38.35
CA SER A 580 0.00 22.61 39.32
C SER A 580 0.67 21.64 40.29
N ARG A 581 -0.09 20.65 40.80
CA ARG A 581 0.47 19.57 41.66
C ARG A 581 1.49 18.72 40.91
N THR A 582 1.22 18.35 39.66
CA THR A 582 2.14 17.56 38.83
C THR A 582 3.47 18.29 38.63
N HIS A 583 3.43 19.59 38.31
CA HIS A 583 4.65 20.40 38.15
C HIS A 583 5.44 20.50 39.44
N ALA A 584 4.77 20.81 40.56
CA ALA A 584 5.43 20.93 41.87
C ALA A 584 6.08 19.60 42.29
N VAL A 585 5.37 18.48 42.16
CA VAL A 585 5.88 17.15 42.54
C VAL A 585 7.06 16.73 41.67
N THR A 586 6.94 16.90 40.37
CA THR A 586 8.01 16.53 39.44
C THR A 586 9.26 17.38 39.67
N ALA A 587 9.12 18.69 39.89
CA ALA A 587 10.24 19.59 40.15
C ALA A 587 10.95 19.26 41.47
N ALA A 588 10.19 19.02 42.54
CA ALA A 588 10.74 18.68 43.84
C ALA A 588 11.49 17.34 43.83
N VAL A 589 10.94 16.31 43.18
CA VAL A 589 11.61 15.01 43.07
C VAL A 589 12.84 15.10 42.17
N LEU A 590 12.81 15.92 41.11
CA LEU A 590 13.97 16.17 40.27
C LEU A 590 15.12 16.81 41.07
N GLU A 591 14.83 17.87 41.83
CA GLU A 591 15.81 18.55 42.68
C GLU A 591 16.42 17.60 43.72
N LEU A 592 15.57 16.79 44.36
CA LEU A 592 16.00 15.77 45.33
C LEU A 592 16.88 14.70 44.67
N ALA A 593 16.49 14.17 43.50
CA ALA A 593 17.28 13.19 42.77
C ALA A 593 18.64 13.75 42.33
N GLN A 594 18.68 15.02 41.91
CA GLN A 594 19.93 15.71 41.58
C GLN A 594 20.84 15.88 42.79
N GLY A 595 20.29 16.32 43.93
CA GLY A 595 21.03 16.43 45.19
C GLY A 595 21.56 15.07 45.67
N TRP A 596 20.73 14.03 45.59
CA TRP A 596 21.08 12.65 45.94
C TRP A 596 22.26 12.10 45.11
N LEU A 597 22.28 12.42 43.81
CA LEU A 597 23.33 11.96 42.90
C LEU A 597 24.61 12.79 43.00
N ALA A 598 24.50 14.09 43.34
CA ALA A 598 25.65 14.98 43.45
C ALA A 598 26.48 14.76 44.72
N ASP A 599 25.89 14.17 45.76
CA ASP A 599 26.54 13.97 47.05
C ASP A 599 27.13 12.55 47.17
N GLU A 600 28.46 12.47 47.19
CA GLU A 600 29.21 11.20 47.21
C GLU A 600 28.95 10.37 48.47
N ARG A 601 28.45 10.98 49.56
CA ARG A 601 28.10 10.26 50.81
C ARG A 601 27.07 9.16 50.59
N TYR A 602 26.19 9.33 49.60
CA TYR A 602 25.11 8.39 49.27
C TYR A 602 25.46 7.43 48.13
N GLY A 603 26.74 7.31 47.76
CA GLY A 603 27.20 6.49 46.63
C GLY A 603 26.78 5.02 46.72
N ASP A 604 26.79 4.46 47.93
CA ASP A 604 26.41 3.08 48.24
C ASP A 604 24.94 2.93 48.72
N SER A 605 24.23 4.05 48.86
CA SER A 605 22.84 4.08 49.32
C SER A 605 21.86 3.97 48.15
N ARG A 606 20.66 3.46 48.43
CA ARG A 606 19.53 3.43 47.48
C ARG A 606 18.40 4.34 47.94
N LEU A 607 17.77 5.06 47.00
CA LEU A 607 16.57 5.86 47.25
C LEU A 607 15.32 5.11 46.77
N LEU A 608 14.43 4.72 47.69
CA LEU A 608 13.14 4.11 47.40
C LEU A 608 12.06 5.19 47.41
N VAL A 609 11.47 5.46 46.26
CA VAL A 609 10.33 6.38 46.10
C VAL A 609 9.04 5.58 46.26
N LEU A 610 8.28 5.89 47.31
CA LEU A 610 7.04 5.21 47.68
C LEU A 610 5.83 6.03 47.21
N THR A 611 5.05 5.51 46.27
CA THR A 611 3.84 6.16 45.73
C THR A 611 2.56 5.43 46.15
N ARG A 612 1.40 6.09 45.98
CA ARG A 612 0.08 5.52 46.25
C ARG A 612 -0.85 5.70 45.06
N GLY A 613 -1.27 4.62 44.42
CA GLY A 613 -2.19 4.62 43.29
C GLY A 613 -1.66 5.35 42.07
N ALA A 614 -0.33 5.36 41.88
CA ALA A 614 0.35 6.05 40.79
C ALA A 614 0.46 5.19 39.51
N VAL A 615 0.25 3.88 39.61
CA VAL A 615 0.26 2.96 38.47
C VAL A 615 -0.92 1.98 38.55
N ALA A 616 -1.39 1.52 37.39
CA ALA A 616 -2.34 0.41 37.29
C ALA A 616 -1.56 -0.89 37.10
N ALA A 617 -1.61 -1.77 38.10
CA ALA A 617 -0.95 -3.08 38.08
C ALA A 617 -1.90 -4.21 37.67
N HIS A 618 -3.22 -4.00 37.77
CA HIS A 618 -4.24 -4.93 37.27
C HIS A 618 -5.11 -4.33 36.16
N PRO A 619 -5.71 -5.18 35.30
CA PRO A 619 -6.75 -4.74 34.36
C PRO A 619 -7.88 -4.02 35.10
N HIS A 620 -8.36 -2.90 34.54
CA HIS A 620 -9.42 -2.06 35.11
C HIS A 620 -9.09 -1.36 36.44
N GLU A 621 -7.84 -1.36 36.89
CA GLU A 621 -7.39 -0.55 38.02
C GLU A 621 -7.27 0.93 37.62
N ALA A 622 -7.88 1.84 38.39
CA ALA A 622 -7.77 3.27 38.15
C ALA A 622 -6.45 3.84 38.72
N VAL A 623 -5.79 4.70 37.96
CA VAL A 623 -4.68 5.54 38.46
C VAL A 623 -5.27 6.75 39.17
N ASN A 624 -5.13 6.78 40.50
CA ASN A 624 -5.81 7.75 41.37
C ASN A 624 -4.94 8.97 41.70
N ASP A 625 -3.61 8.84 41.62
CA ASP A 625 -2.68 9.95 41.86
C ASP A 625 -1.84 10.25 40.59
N LEU A 626 -2.46 11.01 39.68
CA LEU A 626 -1.82 11.42 38.43
C LEU A 626 -0.58 12.30 38.63
N ALA A 627 -0.50 13.03 39.75
CA ALA A 627 0.63 13.92 40.03
C ALA A 627 1.87 13.13 40.43
N THR A 628 1.73 12.04 41.17
CA THR A 628 2.85 11.14 41.50
C THR A 628 3.13 10.11 40.40
N ALA A 629 2.17 9.84 39.50
CA ALA A 629 2.38 9.01 38.33
C ALA A 629 3.49 9.55 37.39
N THR A 630 3.68 10.87 37.30
CA THR A 630 4.78 11.44 36.48
C THR A 630 6.17 11.15 37.05
N VAL A 631 6.28 10.94 38.36
CA VAL A 631 7.54 10.60 39.04
C VAL A 631 8.08 9.26 38.56
N TRP A 632 7.19 8.32 38.22
CA TRP A 632 7.59 7.02 37.67
C TRP A 632 8.35 7.16 36.35
N GLY A 633 7.96 8.10 35.48
CA GLY A 633 8.69 8.41 34.26
C GLY A 633 10.05 9.04 34.53
N LEU A 634 10.10 10.03 35.43
CA LEU A 634 11.32 10.73 35.83
C LEU A 634 12.36 9.77 36.43
N ILE A 635 11.96 8.98 37.42
CA ILE A 635 12.85 8.05 38.13
C ILE A 635 13.27 6.89 37.23
N ARG A 636 12.41 6.44 36.30
CA ARG A 636 12.82 5.44 35.30
C ARG A 636 13.97 5.92 34.41
N SER A 637 13.97 7.20 34.04
CA SER A 637 15.12 7.80 33.34
C SER A 637 16.37 7.81 34.23
N ALA A 638 16.23 8.23 35.49
CA ALA A 638 17.34 8.22 36.45
C ALA A 638 17.89 6.81 36.74
N GLN A 639 17.03 5.78 36.78
CA GLN A 639 17.43 4.36 36.91
C GLN A 639 18.25 3.88 35.70
N SER A 640 17.94 4.39 34.51
CA SER A 640 18.66 4.04 33.28
C SER A 640 20.05 4.68 33.24
N GLU A 641 20.19 5.90 33.77
CA GLU A 641 21.46 6.63 33.86
C GLU A 641 22.34 6.18 35.04
N HIS A 642 21.70 5.83 36.17
CA HIS A 642 22.36 5.44 37.42
C HIS A 642 21.78 4.11 37.97
N PRO A 643 22.12 2.96 37.36
CA PRO A 643 21.62 1.66 37.78
C PRO A 643 21.89 1.37 39.25
N GLY A 644 20.88 0.85 39.96
CA GLY A 644 20.99 0.46 41.37
C GLY A 644 20.83 1.59 42.39
N ARG A 645 20.77 2.87 41.97
CA ARG A 645 20.64 4.02 42.90
C ARG A 645 19.20 4.34 43.31
N PHE A 646 18.21 3.90 42.54
CA PHE A 646 16.79 4.24 42.76
C PHE A 646 15.87 3.03 42.67
N MET A 647 14.82 3.00 43.50
CA MET A 647 13.72 2.03 43.44
C MET A 647 12.37 2.74 43.49
N LEU A 648 11.36 2.15 42.85
CA LEU A 648 9.98 2.63 42.86
C LEU A 648 9.08 1.54 43.46
N LEU A 649 8.23 1.92 44.41
CA LEU A 649 7.21 1.05 44.99
C LEU A 649 5.86 1.77 45.02
N ASP A 650 4.86 1.23 44.34
CA ASP A 650 3.49 1.78 44.38
C ASP A 650 2.56 0.93 45.26
N ARG A 651 1.80 1.60 46.12
CA ARG A 651 0.78 0.99 47.00
C ARG A 651 -0.64 1.24 46.46
N PRO A 652 -1.62 0.39 46.80
CA PRO A 652 -2.98 0.59 46.31
C PRO A 652 -3.61 1.83 46.95
N ALA A 653 -4.48 2.52 46.20
CA ALA A 653 -5.15 3.73 46.69
C ALA A 653 -6.13 3.43 47.83
N ASP A 654 -6.81 2.29 47.80
CA ASP A 654 -7.93 1.95 48.69
C ASP A 654 -7.55 1.05 49.87
N ALA A 655 -6.27 0.90 50.24
CA ALA A 655 -5.88 0.09 51.39
C ALA A 655 -6.62 0.57 52.65
N PRO A 656 -7.60 -0.19 53.20
CA PRO A 656 -8.15 0.12 54.50
C PRO A 656 -7.07 -0.23 55.54
N ASP A 657 -6.93 0.61 56.56
CA ASP A 657 -6.00 0.36 57.68
C ASP A 657 -6.28 -0.97 58.43
N ASP A 658 -7.43 -1.61 58.16
CA ASP A 658 -7.97 -2.79 58.84
C ASP A 658 -8.10 -4.07 57.96
N GLU A 659 -7.65 -4.10 56.70
CA GLU A 659 -7.61 -5.38 55.97
C GLU A 659 -6.42 -6.25 56.46
N PRO A 660 -6.56 -7.60 56.57
CA PRO A 660 -5.46 -8.50 56.88
C PRO A 660 -4.52 -8.65 55.66
N GLY A 661 -3.91 -7.54 55.27
CA GLY A 661 -2.81 -7.47 54.31
C GLY A 661 -1.48 -7.69 55.02
N ARG A 662 -0.45 -7.99 54.23
CA ARG A 662 0.92 -8.10 54.73
C ARG A 662 1.37 -6.76 55.34
N PRO A 663 2.02 -6.75 56.52
CA PRO A 663 2.53 -5.52 57.14
C PRO A 663 3.35 -4.67 56.16
N LEU A 664 3.24 -3.35 56.27
CA LEU A 664 3.99 -2.40 55.43
C LEU A 664 5.49 -2.65 55.52
N ALA A 665 6.00 -2.88 56.73
CA ALA A 665 7.41 -3.15 56.96
C ALA A 665 7.89 -4.39 56.19
N ASP A 666 7.14 -5.49 56.21
CA ASP A 666 7.49 -6.71 55.49
C ASP A 666 7.54 -6.48 53.97
N SER A 667 6.59 -5.68 53.46
CA SER A 667 6.53 -5.32 52.03
C SER A 667 7.70 -4.43 51.60
N LEU A 668 8.12 -3.49 52.46
CA LEU A 668 9.29 -2.65 52.22
C LEU A 668 10.59 -3.47 52.30
N VAL A 669 10.71 -4.39 53.25
CA VAL A 669 11.86 -5.29 53.39
C VAL A 669 11.98 -6.20 52.17
N GLU A 670 10.87 -6.79 51.72
CA GLU A 670 10.88 -7.64 50.53
C GLU A 670 11.20 -6.82 49.27
N ALA A 671 10.62 -5.62 49.13
CA ALA A 671 10.93 -4.73 48.02
C ALA A 671 12.41 -4.31 48.02
N ALA A 672 12.99 -4.08 49.21
CA ALA A 672 14.41 -3.75 49.35
C ALA A 672 15.34 -4.92 49.04
N ALA A 673 14.90 -6.15 49.28
CA ALA A 673 15.64 -7.36 48.94
C ALA A 673 15.48 -7.79 47.47
N SER A 674 14.49 -7.23 46.77
CA SER A 674 14.21 -7.52 45.37
C SER A 674 15.35 -7.05 44.45
N GLU A 675 15.64 -7.84 43.41
CA GLU A 675 16.53 -7.44 42.31
C GLU A 675 15.83 -6.47 41.33
N HIS A 676 14.51 -6.29 41.47
CA HIS A 676 13.71 -5.41 40.62
C HIS A 676 13.61 -4.00 41.18
N SER A 677 13.79 -3.00 40.32
CA SER A 677 13.79 -1.58 40.69
C SER A 677 12.43 -0.89 40.55
N GLN A 678 11.43 -1.56 39.98
CA GLN A 678 10.06 -1.07 39.81
C GLN A 678 9.07 -2.13 40.31
N LEU A 679 8.34 -1.80 41.36
CA LEU A 679 7.46 -2.71 42.09
C LEU A 679 6.09 -2.08 42.37
N ALA A 680 5.05 -2.91 42.39
CA ALA A 680 3.72 -2.53 42.84
C ALA A 680 3.20 -3.55 43.86
N LEU A 681 2.71 -3.09 45.00
CA LEU A 681 2.09 -3.92 46.03
C LEU A 681 0.59 -4.04 45.74
N ARG A 682 0.08 -5.25 45.48
CA ARG A 682 -1.36 -5.52 45.27
C ARG A 682 -1.74 -6.83 45.96
N ASN A 683 -2.88 -6.84 46.67
CA ASN A 683 -3.41 -8.02 47.36
C ASN A 683 -2.36 -8.74 48.25
N GLY A 684 -1.47 -7.98 48.91
CA GLY A 684 -0.41 -8.52 49.78
C GLY A 684 0.82 -9.11 49.07
N GLY A 685 0.87 -9.09 47.73
CA GLY A 685 2.00 -9.55 46.92
C GLY A 685 2.68 -8.42 46.15
N LEU A 686 3.98 -8.57 45.90
CA LEU A 686 4.75 -7.67 45.03
C LEU A 686 4.63 -8.11 43.56
N TYR A 687 4.44 -7.13 42.69
CA TYR A 687 4.44 -7.28 41.24
C TYR A 687 5.58 -6.47 40.66
N THR A 688 6.21 -6.95 39.60
CA THR A 688 7.22 -6.22 38.84
C THR A 688 6.77 -6.00 37.40
N SER A 689 7.22 -4.91 36.80
CA SER A 689 6.85 -4.54 35.43
C SER A 689 7.79 -5.21 34.43
N ARG A 690 7.22 -5.73 33.34
CA ARG A 690 7.94 -6.15 32.14
C ARG A 690 7.30 -5.54 30.91
N LEU A 691 8.10 -5.37 29.85
CA LEU A 691 7.57 -4.97 28.55
C LEU A 691 7.17 -6.23 27.78
N ALA A 692 5.88 -6.36 27.45
CA ALA A 692 5.32 -7.48 26.69
C ALA A 692 4.81 -7.01 25.32
N ARG A 693 4.86 -7.89 24.31
CA ARG A 693 4.31 -7.60 22.98
C ARG A 693 2.79 -7.69 23.01
N LEU A 694 2.12 -6.82 22.24
CA LEU A 694 0.66 -6.75 22.23
C LEU A 694 -0.03 -7.96 21.56
N ALA A 695 0.72 -8.79 20.83
CA ALA A 695 0.21 -9.95 20.07
C ALA A 695 -0.23 -11.18 20.90
N GLU A 696 -0.10 -11.13 22.24
CA GLU A 696 -0.49 -12.22 23.15
C GLU A 696 -1.83 -11.96 23.90
N ALA A 697 -2.66 -11.02 23.47
CA ALA A 697 -3.93 -10.78 24.15
C ALA A 697 -4.91 -11.95 23.92
N ASP A 698 -5.27 -12.62 25.02
CA ASP A 698 -6.48 -13.42 25.18
C ASP A 698 -7.70 -12.72 24.54
N ASP A 699 -8.61 -13.55 24.03
CA ASP A 699 -9.81 -13.33 23.20
C ASP A 699 -10.85 -12.27 23.69
N GLY A 700 -10.52 -11.39 24.65
CA GLY A 700 -11.46 -10.52 25.36
C GLY A 700 -11.41 -9.01 25.06
N ASP A 701 -10.28 -8.47 24.58
CA ASP A 701 -10.06 -7.00 24.49
C ASP A 701 -10.01 -6.45 23.05
N VAL A 702 -10.37 -7.25 22.05
CA VAL A 702 -10.40 -6.78 20.66
C VAL A 702 -11.74 -6.08 20.37
N LEU A 703 -11.65 -4.81 19.97
CA LEU A 703 -12.78 -4.02 19.48
C LEU A 703 -13.36 -4.65 18.20
N ALA A 704 -14.44 -5.40 18.35
CA ALA A 704 -15.16 -6.01 17.22
C ALA A 704 -15.79 -4.92 16.34
N VAL A 705 -15.33 -4.82 15.09
CA VAL A 705 -15.87 -3.88 14.11
C VAL A 705 -17.10 -4.50 13.42
N PRO A 706 -18.24 -3.77 13.30
CA PRO A 706 -19.39 -4.27 12.57
C PRO A 706 -19.07 -4.48 11.08
N ALA A 707 -19.17 -5.72 10.60
CA ALA A 707 -18.95 -6.05 9.19
C ALA A 707 -20.04 -5.44 8.29
N GLY A 708 -19.65 -4.95 7.10
CA GLY A 708 -20.58 -4.50 6.05
C GLY A 708 -21.23 -3.12 6.25
N GLN A 709 -20.83 -2.34 7.26
CA GLN A 709 -21.34 -0.97 7.48
C GLN A 709 -20.19 0.01 7.78
N GLY A 710 -20.36 1.27 7.37
CA GLY A 710 -19.49 2.33 7.85
C GLY A 710 -19.66 2.50 9.37
N TRP A 711 -18.55 2.63 10.09
CA TRP A 711 -18.54 2.69 11.54
C TRP A 711 -17.72 3.90 12.01
N CYS A 712 -17.99 4.36 13.22
CA CYS A 712 -17.16 5.32 13.92
C CYS A 712 -16.86 4.82 15.34
N LEU A 713 -15.77 5.31 15.93
CA LEU A 713 -15.52 5.10 17.36
C LEU A 713 -16.45 6.01 18.14
N GLY A 714 -17.35 5.39 18.90
CA GLY A 714 -18.27 6.08 19.80
C GLY A 714 -17.92 5.79 21.25
N VAL A 715 -18.20 6.77 22.10
CA VAL A 715 -18.15 6.63 23.56
C VAL A 715 -19.61 6.65 24.03
N PRO A 716 -20.22 5.49 24.33
CA PRO A 716 -21.65 5.39 24.63
C PRO A 716 -22.01 6.01 25.98
N VAL A 717 -21.03 6.21 26.87
CA VAL A 717 -21.19 6.91 28.15
C VAL A 717 -20.22 8.11 28.19
N PRO A 718 -20.71 9.36 28.17
CA PRO A 718 -19.85 10.54 28.26
C PRO A 718 -19.04 10.54 29.58
N GLY A 719 -17.70 10.60 29.49
CA GLY A 719 -16.82 10.80 30.66
C GLY A 719 -15.67 9.81 30.85
N SER A 720 -15.59 8.72 30.08
CA SER A 720 -14.42 7.80 30.07
C SER A 720 -14.16 7.26 28.66
N ILE A 721 -12.88 7.04 28.32
CA ILE A 721 -12.43 6.42 27.07
C ILE A 721 -12.36 4.88 27.16
N ASP A 722 -12.57 4.31 28.34
CA ASP A 722 -12.48 2.86 28.60
C ASP A 722 -13.66 2.07 28.01
N GLY A 723 -14.68 2.78 27.52
CA GLY A 723 -15.85 2.23 26.83
C GLY A 723 -15.90 2.53 25.34
N LEU A 724 -14.76 2.75 24.69
CA LEU A 724 -14.72 2.93 23.24
C LEU A 724 -15.36 1.71 22.56
N VAL A 725 -16.37 1.94 21.73
CA VAL A 725 -16.99 0.89 20.91
C VAL A 725 -17.07 1.34 19.46
N ALA A 726 -16.97 0.39 18.52
CA ALA A 726 -17.30 0.66 17.13
C ALA A 726 -18.83 0.75 17.00
N VAL A 727 -19.34 1.94 16.71
CA VAL A 727 -20.78 2.19 16.53
C VAL A 727 -21.08 2.27 15.03
N PRO A 728 -22.14 1.61 14.54
CA PRO A 728 -22.60 1.80 13.17
C PRO A 728 -22.92 3.27 12.89
N SER A 729 -22.47 3.78 11.75
CA SER A 729 -22.73 5.14 11.29
C SER A 729 -23.47 5.10 9.96
N GLU A 730 -24.74 5.51 10.00
CA GLU A 730 -25.61 5.53 8.81
C GLU A 730 -25.12 6.51 7.72
N ASP A 731 -24.32 7.52 8.10
CA ASP A 731 -23.73 8.51 7.19
C ASP A 731 -22.49 8.00 6.43
N LEU A 732 -21.97 6.82 6.79
CA LEU A 732 -20.76 6.21 6.21
C LEU A 732 -21.07 4.97 5.36
N GLN A 733 -22.27 4.88 4.77
CA GLN A 733 -22.60 3.78 3.85
C GLN A 733 -21.65 3.76 2.64
N GLY A 734 -20.91 2.66 2.50
CA GLY A 734 -19.97 2.45 1.38
C GLY A 734 -18.59 1.91 1.79
N GLY A 735 -18.51 1.07 2.83
CA GLY A 735 -17.34 0.21 3.02
C GLY A 735 -17.16 -0.79 1.85
N PRO A 736 -16.00 -1.44 1.72
CA PRO A 736 -15.62 -2.21 0.54
C PRO A 736 -16.57 -3.35 0.13
N ASP A 737 -17.47 -3.78 1.01
CA ASP A 737 -18.33 -4.95 0.80
C ASP A 737 -19.78 -4.62 0.36
N GLY A 738 -20.10 -3.37 0.05
CA GLY A 738 -21.45 -2.93 -0.31
C GLY A 738 -21.79 -2.96 -1.81
N GLY A 739 -21.46 -4.03 -2.53
CA GLY A 739 -21.54 -4.11 -3.99
C GLY A 739 -22.71 -4.92 -4.57
N GLY A 740 -23.93 -4.81 -4.03
CA GLY A 740 -25.11 -5.51 -4.56
C GLY A 740 -25.97 -4.65 -5.49
N LEU A 741 -25.76 -4.75 -6.81
CA LEU A 741 -26.69 -4.22 -7.82
C LEU A 741 -28.03 -4.96 -7.72
N GLN A 742 -29.11 -4.27 -7.32
CA GLN A 742 -30.47 -4.78 -7.46
C GLN A 742 -31.19 -4.04 -8.59
N GLY A 743 -31.23 -4.68 -9.75
CA GLY A 743 -31.99 -4.24 -10.91
C GLY A 743 -33.32 -4.97 -11.06
N GLY A 744 -34.39 -4.18 -11.24
CA GLY A 744 -35.59 -4.53 -12.03
C GLY A 744 -36.91 -4.65 -11.24
N PRO A 745 -38.10 -4.53 -11.89
CA PRO A 745 -38.37 -4.21 -13.29
C PRO A 745 -39.40 -3.06 -13.53
N GLU A 746 -39.56 -2.70 -14.81
CA GLU A 746 -40.53 -1.75 -15.36
C GLU A 746 -42.02 -2.16 -15.16
N GLY A 747 -42.93 -1.17 -15.11
CA GLY A 747 -44.31 -1.35 -15.56
C GLY A 747 -45.41 -0.44 -14.96
N GLY A 748 -45.88 0.54 -15.74
CA GLY A 748 -47.21 1.20 -15.63
C GLY A 748 -47.35 2.24 -14.51
N GLY A 749 -47.96 3.42 -14.66
CA GLY A 749 -48.95 3.91 -15.61
C GLY A 749 -49.94 4.80 -14.85
N ARG A 750 -49.90 6.11 -15.13
CA ARG A 750 -50.98 7.13 -14.98
C ARG A 750 -51.70 7.31 -13.61
N GLY A 751 -51.55 8.53 -13.07
CA GLY A 751 -52.67 9.48 -12.96
C GLY A 751 -53.45 9.56 -11.65
N GLY A 752 -53.56 10.78 -11.13
CA GLY A 752 -54.74 11.25 -10.38
C GLY A 752 -54.52 11.62 -8.91
N SER A 753 -54.31 12.91 -8.65
CA SER A 753 -54.89 13.56 -7.46
C SER A 753 -56.43 13.57 -7.59
N PRO A 754 -57.23 13.66 -6.51
CA PRO A 754 -57.48 14.97 -5.90
C PRO A 754 -57.80 15.01 -4.38
N GLU A 755 -57.70 16.25 -3.87
CA GLU A 755 -58.58 16.94 -2.90
C GLU A 755 -58.72 16.48 -1.43
N GLY A 756 -58.26 17.37 -0.52
CA GLY A 756 -59.16 18.33 0.13
C GLY A 756 -59.62 18.02 1.57
N GLY A 757 -59.33 18.94 2.52
CA GLY A 757 -59.99 18.99 3.83
C GLY A 757 -59.32 19.92 4.83
N ALA A 758 -60.04 20.96 5.27
CA ALA A 758 -59.54 22.18 5.90
C ALA A 758 -59.75 22.30 7.44
N GLY A 759 -59.02 23.25 8.05
CA GLY A 759 -59.38 24.02 9.26
C GLY A 759 -58.66 23.61 10.56
N SER A 760 -58.15 24.48 11.45
CA SER A 760 -58.08 25.95 11.55
C SER A 760 -57.35 26.31 12.86
N GLY A 761 -56.57 27.42 12.90
CA GLY A 761 -56.43 28.25 14.12
C GLY A 761 -55.03 28.66 14.59
N GLY A 762 -54.67 29.94 14.36
CA GLY A 762 -53.83 30.75 15.28
C GLY A 762 -52.41 31.12 14.82
N GLY A 763 -52.22 32.35 14.30
CA GLY A 763 -50.90 33.04 14.22
C GLY A 763 -50.63 33.91 15.46
N PRO A 764 -49.65 34.85 15.48
CA PRO A 764 -48.70 35.24 14.42
C PRO A 764 -47.22 35.14 14.92
N ASP A 765 -46.16 35.17 14.11
CA ASP A 765 -45.55 36.34 13.48
C ASP A 765 -44.33 35.88 12.65
N GLY A 766 -43.98 36.66 11.62
CA GLY A 766 -42.63 36.66 11.05
C GLY A 766 -42.49 36.10 9.64
N SER A 767 -42.88 36.92 8.67
CA SER A 767 -42.86 36.67 7.24
C SER A 767 -41.48 36.46 6.62
N SER A 768 -41.50 35.57 5.62
CA SER A 768 -40.90 35.72 4.30
C SER A 768 -39.37 35.74 4.19
N GLY A 769 -38.86 34.59 3.75
CA GLY A 769 -37.71 34.54 2.88
C GLY A 769 -37.98 35.14 1.50
N GLY A 770 -36.87 35.41 0.81
CA GLY A 770 -36.81 35.93 -0.53
C GLY A 770 -35.38 35.90 -1.05
N SER A 771 -34.96 34.72 -1.51
CA SER A 771 -34.13 34.51 -2.71
C SER A 771 -32.76 35.18 -2.85
N SER A 772 -31.78 34.28 -3.02
CA SER A 772 -30.71 34.30 -4.03
C SER A 772 -29.61 35.37 -3.96
N GLY A 773 -28.36 34.89 -3.85
CA GLY A 773 -27.25 35.51 -4.59
C GLY A 773 -25.84 35.21 -4.08
N GLY A 774 -25.17 34.24 -4.71
CA GLY A 774 -23.70 34.11 -4.76
C GLY A 774 -23.05 33.59 -3.46
N SER A 775 -22.03 32.74 -3.45
CA SER A 775 -21.02 32.40 -4.45
C SER A 775 -20.42 31.05 -4.01
N SER A 776 -20.72 29.97 -4.74
CA SER A 776 -20.11 28.66 -4.50
C SER A 776 -18.73 28.62 -5.15
N GLY A 777 -17.69 28.94 -4.37
CA GLY A 777 -16.32 28.52 -4.65
C GLY A 777 -16.21 27.01 -4.48
N GLY A 778 -15.67 26.34 -5.49
CA GLY A 778 -15.67 24.87 -5.63
C GLY A 778 -14.98 24.13 -4.49
N GLY A 779 -15.77 23.40 -3.70
CA GLY A 779 -15.30 22.25 -2.93
C GLY A 779 -15.27 21.03 -3.84
N VAL A 780 -14.17 20.26 -3.77
CA VAL A 780 -14.02 18.95 -4.40
C VAL A 780 -15.19 18.07 -3.96
N GLY A 781 -15.95 17.54 -4.93
CA GLY A 781 -17.24 16.92 -4.69
C GLY A 781 -17.16 15.73 -3.73
N ALA A 782 -18.09 15.70 -2.77
CA ALA A 782 -18.29 14.65 -1.78
C ALA A 782 -18.64 13.25 -2.39
N GLY A 783 -18.65 13.11 -3.71
CA GLY A 783 -18.99 11.87 -4.42
C GLY A 783 -17.81 11.16 -5.09
N GLN A 784 -16.55 11.56 -4.86
CA GLN A 784 -15.41 10.85 -5.44
C GLN A 784 -15.07 9.62 -4.59
N VAL A 785 -15.08 8.43 -5.21
CA VAL A 785 -14.64 7.17 -4.58
C VAL A 785 -13.14 7.27 -4.30
N LEU A 786 -12.72 6.93 -3.07
CA LEU A 786 -11.31 6.93 -2.67
C LEU A 786 -10.63 5.67 -3.22
N GLY A 787 -9.43 5.84 -3.78
CA GLY A 787 -8.59 4.70 -4.16
C GLY A 787 -7.92 4.04 -2.95
N ALA A 788 -7.38 2.83 -3.14
CA ALA A 788 -6.58 2.14 -2.12
C ALA A 788 -5.45 3.05 -1.58
N GLY A 789 -5.30 3.12 -0.26
CA GLY A 789 -4.33 3.99 0.42
C GLY A 789 -4.69 5.48 0.48
N GLN A 790 -5.84 5.91 -0.06
CA GLN A 790 -6.28 7.30 0.04
C GLN A 790 -7.16 7.51 1.27
N VAL A 791 -6.74 8.42 2.14
CA VAL A 791 -7.50 8.83 3.33
C VAL A 791 -8.16 10.17 3.04
N ARG A 792 -9.49 10.26 3.19
CA ARG A 792 -10.20 11.55 3.19
C ARG A 792 -10.24 12.10 4.61
N VAL A 793 -9.38 13.07 4.89
CA VAL A 793 -9.37 13.76 6.18
C VAL A 793 -10.30 14.96 6.12
N GLY A 794 -11.42 14.89 6.84
CA GLY A 794 -12.28 16.05 7.09
C GLY A 794 -11.73 16.89 8.23
N VAL A 795 -10.93 17.92 7.93
CA VAL A 795 -10.43 18.86 8.95
C VAL A 795 -11.50 19.92 9.21
N ARG A 796 -12.06 19.96 10.42
CA ARG A 796 -12.78 21.13 10.93
C ARG A 796 -11.81 21.97 11.75
N ALA A 797 -11.15 22.94 11.10
CA ALA A 797 -10.38 23.97 11.77
C ALA A 797 -11.23 25.25 11.86
N ALA A 798 -11.38 25.82 13.05
CA ALA A 798 -11.87 27.17 13.22
C ALA A 798 -10.67 28.12 13.21
N GLY A 799 -10.52 28.90 12.15
CA GLY A 799 -9.54 29.98 12.08
C GLY A 799 -10.13 31.25 12.69
N VAL A 800 -9.60 31.68 13.83
CA VAL A 800 -9.96 32.98 14.41
C VAL A 800 -9.24 34.07 13.62
N ASN A 801 -10.00 34.96 12.99
CA ASN A 801 -9.43 36.11 12.30
C ASN A 801 -8.83 37.07 13.35
N PHE A 802 -7.57 37.46 13.19
CA PHE A 802 -6.89 38.40 14.10
C PHE A 802 -7.66 39.72 14.26
N ARG A 803 -8.45 40.10 13.26
CA ARG A 803 -9.38 41.25 13.34
C ARG A 803 -10.46 41.07 14.40
N ASP A 804 -11.00 39.87 14.58
CA ASP A 804 -12.06 39.58 15.55
C ASP A 804 -11.51 39.53 16.98
N VAL A 805 -10.25 39.12 17.15
CA VAL A 805 -9.51 39.25 18.43
C VAL A 805 -9.31 40.72 18.79
N LEU A 806 -8.92 41.56 17.83
CA LEU A 806 -8.73 43.00 18.04
C LEU A 806 -10.05 43.75 18.31
N ILE A 807 -11.16 43.30 17.72
CA ILE A 807 -12.50 43.82 17.99
C ILE A 807 -12.97 43.42 19.40
N THR A 808 -12.74 42.16 19.80
CA THR A 808 -13.14 41.64 21.12
C THR A 808 -12.32 42.26 22.27
N LEU A 809 -11.05 42.59 22.03
CA LEU A 809 -10.19 43.31 22.96
C LEU A 809 -10.42 44.84 22.95
N GLY A 810 -11.37 45.34 22.16
CA GLY A 810 -11.74 46.76 22.10
C GLY A 810 -10.72 47.69 21.44
N VAL A 811 -9.73 47.13 20.75
CA VAL A 811 -8.61 47.86 20.13
C VAL A 811 -8.91 48.27 18.67
N TYR A 812 -9.99 47.74 18.08
CA TYR A 812 -10.47 48.07 16.74
C TYR A 812 -12.01 48.26 16.74
N PRO A 813 -12.58 49.33 16.15
CA PRO A 813 -14.02 49.55 16.19
C PRO A 813 -14.78 48.57 15.27
N GLY A 814 -15.65 47.76 15.86
CA GLY A 814 -16.55 46.81 15.20
C GLY A 814 -17.33 46.00 16.22
N ALA A 815 -18.40 45.32 15.83
CA ALA A 815 -19.08 44.34 16.68
C ALA A 815 -18.60 42.95 16.28
N ALA A 816 -18.06 42.17 17.22
CA ALA A 816 -17.72 40.78 16.98
C ALA A 816 -19.04 40.01 16.74
N THR A 817 -19.12 39.28 15.63
CA THR A 817 -20.25 38.40 15.35
C THR A 817 -19.70 36.99 15.39
N ILE A 818 -20.19 36.17 16.32
CA ILE A 818 -19.83 34.74 16.41
C ILE A 818 -20.54 33.98 15.28
#